data_AF-A0A812Y1F3-F1
#
_entry.id   AF-A0A812Y1F3-F1
#
_cell.length_a   1.000
_cell.length_b   1.000
_cell.length_c   1.000
_cell.angle_alpha   90.00
_cell.angle_beta   90.00
_cell.angle_gamma   90.00
#
_symmetry.space_group_name_H-M   'P 1'
#
loop_
_entity.id
_entity.type
_entity.pdbx_description
1 polymer ?
#
loop_
_entity_poly.entity_id
_entity_poly.type
_entity_poly.pdbx_seq_one_letter_code
_entity_poly.pdbx_strand_id
1 'polypeptide(L)'
;MGRRIGCALSLLAAPAPTPHSQLRMLIPGSVLRETGQHTGAHAVLGREFTSSMNIITTGALALTTTATSMAVHASPFASSVLSYDQGSNAVAGFTTASTALGSAERFTGEGIFPSGVTPFNPAFGTDEIVSVGSGGHLALGFDTAITNSASHAFGVDLIVFSNAGFADTTWTDADPNNDGTGFTGANPFIFGAGGAATIQVSSDGVNWITATTITLDLFPTLGYADYTTPSPAIAGSVETDFTQALDPTLTAADFANMTFDQVRDAYNGSGGGIGIDIASTGLSSASFVRFLNESGSAFEIDAVAVVPAPGAIAMLCVSGLVASRIQIMNKAAPILCALLTCTISSAQPIAFPKGPVLIEQPWWSQLGGSSTHSSIPFTQGQQLDTPSWTSIGDDSIELSFVPQAGVVADEVHVYAIGLDQSFARHLAAFDQESGELIWSSVISFAILDSWSSPSIDPNNHSVIVASGFTIAAYDRITGDELWCTPTSLPIVNASPCVTDDLDGTNRVFITDYTFAAGATGSLICINLDPSSPTNPYEPGEAVWTASLPGDCSGNTPAYHEGVVYVATADNGSGGAGHVLAYDATSTSTPSPIWDTPNPEPLGFFGGVTYHNGFIYASSYNFQGGQRSANTIKLDATTGALQWSVPTVRTNATPIILSNNRIIVSGGVPTSPSTIFTGSLPSIELIQDLGNSASVLWDTFEATHQDLNKSGSWDQGEPYLSIGGWGHHPIAMIASGNTRLIAGTMSPPTAFDPFTHAESLHTIDLSKHPSDPAFIISTQSFTGTSPALFNGRVFSTSSEGLSALNLINNTPPQPITQQLRAIIDDRKPVSSLKPTP
;
A
#
# COMPACT_ATOMS: atom_id res chain seq x y z
N MET A 1 -21.67 -53.49 -50.92
CA MET A 1 -22.16 -52.63 -49.83
C MET A 1 -21.34 -51.34 -49.92
N GLY A 2 -21.72 -50.27 -50.62
CA GLY A 2 -23.01 -49.58 -50.73
C GLY A 2 -22.95 -48.39 -49.74
N ARG A 3 -22.86 -47.11 -50.11
CA ARG A 3 -23.02 -46.39 -51.39
C ARG A 3 -22.16 -45.11 -51.39
N ARG A 4 -21.69 -44.74 -52.58
CA ARG A 4 -21.22 -43.40 -53.00
C ARG A 4 -22.40 -42.44 -53.19
N ILE A 5 -22.12 -41.13 -53.28
CA ILE A 5 -22.60 -40.07 -54.21
C ILE A 5 -22.20 -38.72 -53.54
N GLY A 6 -21.49 -37.74 -54.11
CA GLY A 6 -21.07 -37.46 -55.48
C GLY A 6 -21.81 -36.24 -56.07
N CYS A 7 -21.07 -35.14 -56.34
CA CYS A 7 -21.36 -34.08 -57.34
C CYS A 7 -22.60 -33.18 -57.10
N ALA A 8 -22.77 -31.98 -57.67
CA ALA A 8 -22.00 -30.97 -58.43
C ALA A 8 -22.99 -29.78 -58.61
N LEU A 9 -22.58 -28.53 -58.43
CA LEU A 9 -22.34 -27.52 -59.48
C LEU A 9 -23.50 -27.26 -60.49
N SER A 10 -24.14 -26.07 -60.42
CA SER A 10 -24.46 -25.15 -61.55
C SER A 10 -25.22 -23.90 -61.03
N LEU A 11 -24.74 -22.65 -61.14
CA LEU A 11 -24.55 -21.71 -62.28
C LEU A 11 -25.81 -20.93 -62.70
N LEU A 12 -25.69 -19.58 -62.64
CA LEU A 12 -26.32 -18.47 -63.38
C LEU A 12 -26.63 -17.32 -62.39
N ALA A 13 -26.29 -16.04 -62.57
CA ALA A 13 -25.60 -15.27 -63.61
C ALA A 13 -25.22 -13.90 -62.99
N ALA A 14 -24.15 -13.27 -63.48
CA ALA A 14 -23.81 -11.86 -63.22
C ALA A 14 -24.75 -10.91 -64.01
N PRO A 15 -24.85 -9.58 -63.71
CA PRO A 15 -23.75 -8.64 -63.98
C PRO A 15 -23.59 -7.46 -62.98
N ALA A 16 -22.41 -6.82 -63.04
CA ALA A 16 -22.08 -5.46 -62.53
C ALA A 16 -22.95 -4.36 -63.22
N PRO A 17 -22.95 -3.03 -62.85
CA PRO A 17 -21.89 -2.24 -62.21
C PRO A 17 -22.32 -1.14 -61.17
N THR A 18 -21.31 -0.49 -60.57
CA THR A 18 -21.25 0.82 -59.86
C THR A 18 -21.94 1.99 -60.64
N PRO A 19 -22.16 3.25 -60.12
CA PRO A 19 -21.34 4.00 -59.15
C PRO A 19 -21.97 5.15 -58.27
N HIS A 20 -21.11 5.74 -57.41
CA HIS A 20 -20.96 7.15 -56.99
C HIS A 20 -22.10 8.07 -56.47
N SER A 21 -21.67 8.92 -55.52
CA SER A 21 -22.00 10.35 -55.27
C SER A 21 -23.22 10.68 -54.40
N GLN A 22 -23.00 11.27 -53.22
CA GLN A 22 -22.98 12.71 -52.88
C GLN A 22 -24.35 13.41 -52.88
N LEU A 23 -24.68 14.11 -51.79
CA LEU A 23 -24.96 15.56 -51.70
C LEU A 23 -25.63 15.85 -50.33
N ARG A 24 -25.07 16.70 -49.46
CA ARG A 24 -25.23 18.18 -49.39
C ARG A 24 -26.65 18.68 -49.02
N MET A 25 -26.65 19.61 -48.06
CA MET A 25 -27.31 20.93 -48.07
C MET A 25 -28.49 21.23 -47.12
N LEU A 26 -28.29 22.33 -46.38
CA LEU A 26 -29.15 23.53 -46.18
C LEU A 26 -30.24 23.53 -45.08
N ILE A 27 -29.96 24.31 -44.01
CA ILE A 27 -30.63 25.56 -43.53
C ILE A 27 -32.00 25.87 -44.21
N PRO A 28 -33.12 26.25 -43.52
CA PRO A 28 -33.31 27.45 -42.65
C PRO A 28 -34.27 27.22 -41.44
N GLY A 29 -34.57 28.12 -40.50
CA GLY A 29 -34.46 29.58 -40.36
C GLY A 29 -35.84 30.24 -40.16
N SER A 30 -36.03 30.92 -38.99
CA SER A 30 -36.93 32.09 -38.77
C SER A 30 -38.47 31.83 -38.71
N VAL A 31 -39.39 32.54 -38.00
CA VAL A 31 -39.39 33.89 -37.38
C VAL A 31 -40.72 34.20 -36.60
N LEU A 32 -40.67 35.20 -35.68
CA LEU A 32 -41.70 36.14 -35.13
C LEU A 32 -42.82 35.64 -34.16
N ARG A 33 -43.26 36.37 -33.10
CA ARG A 33 -43.54 37.83 -32.83
C ARG A 33 -43.36 38.18 -31.31
N GLU A 34 -42.75 39.30 -30.90
CA GLU A 34 -43.24 40.70 -30.69
C GLU A 34 -44.31 40.92 -29.59
N THR A 35 -44.04 41.68 -28.51
CA THR A 35 -44.28 43.14 -28.28
C THR A 35 -43.90 43.44 -26.80
N GLY A 36 -43.52 44.62 -26.27
CA GLY A 36 -43.43 46.02 -26.73
C GLY A 36 -42.81 46.89 -25.58
N GLN A 37 -42.38 48.11 -25.94
CA GLN A 37 -41.62 49.11 -25.17
C GLN A 37 -42.41 49.87 -24.09
N HIS A 38 -41.70 50.54 -23.15
CA HIS A 38 -41.83 51.96 -22.73
C HIS A 38 -40.87 52.26 -21.54
N THR A 39 -39.73 52.96 -21.71
CA THR A 39 -39.47 54.42 -21.53
C THR A 39 -39.83 55.05 -20.17
N GLY A 40 -38.86 55.73 -19.52
CA GLY A 40 -39.16 56.86 -18.61
C GLY A 40 -38.16 57.09 -17.48
N ALA A 41 -37.54 58.28 -17.45
CA ALA A 41 -36.44 58.71 -16.59
C ALA A 41 -36.85 59.57 -15.37
N HIS A 42 -35.84 60.01 -14.61
CA HIS A 42 -35.80 61.07 -13.56
C HIS A 42 -36.25 60.67 -12.14
N ALA A 43 -35.73 61.19 -11.03
CA ALA A 43 -34.53 61.95 -10.60
C ALA A 43 -34.77 62.31 -9.10
N VAL A 44 -33.78 62.94 -8.42
CA VAL A 44 -33.90 63.79 -7.21
C VAL A 44 -33.88 63.02 -5.87
N LEU A 45 -32.75 62.94 -5.15
CA LEU A 45 -32.04 63.95 -4.30
C LEU A 45 -32.55 64.04 -2.85
N GLY A 46 -31.58 63.98 -1.93
CA GLY A 46 -31.54 64.76 -0.68
C GLY A 46 -31.50 63.90 0.59
N ARG A 47 -30.74 64.24 1.64
CA ARG A 47 -29.77 65.33 1.91
C ARG A 47 -29.23 65.09 3.34
N GLU A 48 -27.93 65.32 3.55
CA GLU A 48 -27.31 66.04 4.70
C GLU A 48 -27.46 65.47 6.16
N PHE A 49 -26.54 65.55 7.12
CA PHE A 49 -25.34 66.37 7.38
C PHE A 49 -24.54 65.79 8.59
N THR A 50 -23.21 66.01 8.61
CA THR A 50 -22.20 66.29 9.69
C THR A 50 -22.58 66.19 11.20
N SER A 51 -21.70 66.13 12.22
CA SER A 51 -20.28 65.82 12.49
C SER A 51 -20.04 66.13 14.00
N SER A 52 -19.18 65.35 14.67
CA SER A 52 -18.25 65.73 15.77
C SER A 52 -18.68 65.94 17.25
N MET A 53 -17.90 65.25 18.11
CA MET A 53 -17.16 65.70 19.32
C MET A 53 -17.65 65.36 20.76
N ASN A 54 -16.92 64.39 21.34
CA ASN A 54 -16.08 64.45 22.57
C ASN A 54 -16.66 64.34 24.01
N ILE A 55 -16.05 63.39 24.76
CA ILE A 55 -15.50 63.45 26.16
C ILE A 55 -16.07 62.48 27.24
N ILE A 56 -15.22 61.48 27.57
CA ILE A 56 -14.75 60.91 28.86
C ILE A 56 -15.72 60.19 29.83
N THR A 57 -15.47 58.88 30.10
CA THR A 57 -14.88 58.28 31.35
C THR A 57 -15.51 56.94 31.79
N THR A 58 -14.66 55.93 31.99
CA THR A 58 -14.72 54.81 32.98
C THR A 58 -15.84 53.74 32.95
N GLY A 59 -15.40 52.49 32.73
CA GLY A 59 -15.58 51.42 33.72
C GLY A 59 -16.59 50.32 33.39
N ALA A 60 -16.10 49.18 32.89
CA ALA A 60 -16.28 47.84 33.49
C ALA A 60 -15.92 46.74 32.47
N LEU A 61 -14.95 45.92 32.88
CA LEU A 61 -14.50 44.70 32.25
C LEU A 61 -15.63 43.65 32.33
N ALA A 62 -16.15 43.19 31.20
CA ALA A 62 -16.97 41.98 31.10
C ALA A 62 -16.31 41.05 30.08
N LEU A 63 -15.48 40.15 30.60
CA LEU A 63 -14.87 39.06 29.85
C LEU A 63 -15.97 38.02 29.58
N THR A 64 -16.72 38.14 28.47
CA THR A 64 -17.57 37.05 27.99
C THR A 64 -16.69 36.06 27.24
N THR A 65 -16.21 35.05 27.97
CA THR A 65 -15.72 33.80 27.38
C THR A 65 -16.88 33.10 26.68
N THR A 66 -17.03 33.31 25.37
CA THR A 66 -17.86 32.44 24.54
C THR A 66 -17.11 31.12 24.40
N ALA A 67 -17.40 30.18 25.30
CA ALA A 67 -17.09 28.78 25.06
C ALA A 67 -17.98 28.32 23.89
N THR A 68 -17.40 28.27 22.68
CA THR A 68 -17.95 27.48 21.59
C THR A 68 -17.81 26.02 22.00
N SER A 69 -18.85 25.47 22.63
CA SER A 69 -19.06 24.03 22.65
C SER A 69 -19.23 23.60 21.21
N MET A 70 -18.21 22.98 20.61
CA MET A 70 -18.41 22.20 19.41
C MET A 70 -19.37 21.08 19.80
N ALA A 71 -20.61 21.13 19.30
CA ALA A 71 -21.51 20.01 19.42
C ALA A 71 -20.88 18.89 18.59
N VAL A 72 -20.31 17.89 19.25
CA VAL A 72 -19.98 16.61 18.62
C VAL A 72 -21.29 16.08 18.07
N HIS A 73 -21.43 16.05 16.74
CA HIS A 73 -22.62 15.52 16.10
C HIS A 73 -22.60 14.01 16.30
N ALA A 74 -23.61 13.46 16.97
CA ALA A 74 -23.69 12.02 17.17
C ALA A 74 -23.82 11.30 15.82
N SER A 75 -23.09 10.19 15.67
CA SER A 75 -23.14 9.35 14.46
C SER A 75 -24.52 8.72 14.31
N PRO A 76 -25.08 8.60 13.08
CA PRO A 76 -26.32 7.87 12.86
C PRO A 76 -26.12 6.35 12.86
N PHE A 77 -24.90 5.86 12.98
CA PHE A 77 -24.57 4.44 12.92
C PHE A 77 -24.35 3.83 14.31
N ALA A 78 -24.35 2.50 14.39
CA ALA A 78 -23.93 1.78 15.58
C ALA A 78 -22.50 2.18 15.98
N SER A 79 -22.29 2.49 17.26
CA SER A 79 -21.04 3.07 17.79
C SER A 79 -20.31 2.14 18.77
N SER A 80 -20.95 1.06 19.23
CA SER A 80 -20.33 0.13 20.18
C SER A 80 -20.88 -1.30 20.08
N VAL A 81 -20.04 -2.29 20.36
CA VAL A 81 -20.45 -3.68 20.56
C VAL A 81 -20.72 -3.91 22.04
N LEU A 82 -21.94 -4.29 22.39
CA LEU A 82 -22.32 -4.60 23.76
C LEU A 82 -22.01 -6.05 24.12
N SER A 83 -22.26 -6.97 23.19
CA SER A 83 -21.90 -8.38 23.33
C SER A 83 -21.98 -9.09 21.98
N TYR A 84 -21.14 -10.10 21.78
CA TYR A 84 -21.18 -10.98 20.63
C TYR A 84 -20.92 -12.43 21.07
N ASP A 85 -21.74 -13.34 20.55
CA ASP A 85 -21.53 -14.78 20.57
C ASP A 85 -21.69 -15.26 19.13
N GLN A 86 -20.62 -15.81 18.55
CA GLN A 86 -20.65 -16.30 17.18
C GLN A 86 -21.63 -17.47 16.97
N GLY A 87 -22.01 -18.20 18.03
CA GLY A 87 -22.81 -19.41 17.91
C GLY A 87 -22.06 -20.57 17.23
N SER A 88 -22.82 -21.56 16.77
CA SER A 88 -22.30 -22.65 15.93
C SER A 88 -22.40 -22.24 14.46
N ASN A 89 -21.53 -22.74 13.58
CA ASN A 89 -21.57 -22.52 12.12
C ASN A 89 -21.43 -21.08 11.58
N ALA A 90 -21.03 -20.10 12.41
CA ALA A 90 -20.53 -18.83 11.89
C ALA A 90 -19.38 -19.07 10.91
N VAL A 91 -19.31 -18.25 9.85
CA VAL A 91 -18.28 -18.39 8.83
C VAL A 91 -16.91 -18.05 9.44
N ALA A 92 -15.98 -19.00 9.35
CA ALA A 92 -14.63 -18.82 9.89
C ALA A 92 -13.95 -17.62 9.19
N GLY A 93 -13.37 -16.72 9.98
CA GLY A 93 -12.77 -15.47 9.49
C GLY A 93 -13.68 -14.24 9.64
N PHE A 94 -15.00 -14.42 9.72
CA PHE A 94 -15.99 -13.33 9.80
C PHE A 94 -16.56 -13.19 11.22
N THR A 95 -15.71 -13.24 12.25
CA THR A 95 -16.18 -13.27 13.66
C THR A 95 -15.76 -12.04 14.46
N THR A 96 -15.36 -10.98 13.75
CA THR A 96 -14.95 -9.71 14.33
C THR A 96 -16.18 -8.81 14.49
N ALA A 97 -16.77 -8.77 15.68
CA ALA A 97 -18.01 -8.02 15.91
C ALA A 97 -17.93 -6.51 15.66
N SER A 98 -16.72 -5.92 15.73
CA SER A 98 -16.51 -4.48 15.51
C SER A 98 -16.65 -4.05 14.05
N THR A 99 -16.66 -4.97 13.09
CA THR A 99 -16.90 -4.64 11.67
C THR A 99 -18.31 -4.09 11.46
N ALA A 100 -19.26 -4.46 12.33
CA ALA A 100 -20.63 -3.95 12.31
C ALA A 100 -20.83 -2.51 12.80
N LEU A 101 -19.73 -1.79 13.09
CA LEU A 101 -19.77 -0.42 13.61
C LEU A 101 -19.46 0.59 12.51
N GLY A 102 -20.04 1.79 12.60
CA GLY A 102 -19.85 2.82 11.58
C GLY A 102 -20.76 2.65 10.35
N SER A 103 -20.41 3.34 9.27
CA SER A 103 -21.18 3.27 8.02
C SER A 103 -21.06 1.91 7.36
N ALA A 104 -22.08 1.53 6.57
CA ALA A 104 -22.01 0.37 5.69
C ALA A 104 -20.87 0.49 4.68
N GLU A 105 -20.38 -0.65 4.23
CA GLU A 105 -19.26 -0.73 3.30
C GLU A 105 -19.61 -0.12 1.94
N ARG A 106 -18.66 0.61 1.35
CA ARG A 106 -18.79 1.24 0.03
C ARG A 106 -17.82 0.67 -0.99
N PHE A 107 -16.76 0.00 -0.55
CA PHE A 107 -15.77 -0.66 -1.39
C PHE A 107 -15.35 -1.98 -0.72
N THR A 108 -15.25 -3.07 -1.46
CA THR A 108 -15.14 -4.41 -0.88
C THR A 108 -14.05 -5.22 -1.55
N GLY A 109 -13.56 -6.24 -0.84
CA GLY A 109 -12.64 -7.23 -1.36
C GLY A 109 -11.22 -6.71 -1.44
N GLU A 110 -10.87 -5.70 -0.65
CA GLU A 110 -9.51 -5.18 -0.52
C GLU A 110 -8.53 -6.35 -0.29
N GLY A 111 -7.43 -6.34 -1.05
CA GLY A 111 -6.43 -7.41 -1.03
C GLY A 111 -6.78 -8.67 -1.84
N ILE A 112 -8.06 -8.91 -2.20
CA ILE A 112 -8.51 -10.12 -2.93
C ILE A 112 -9.13 -9.79 -4.29
N PHE A 113 -10.23 -9.05 -4.32
CA PHE A 113 -10.95 -8.60 -5.51
C PHE A 113 -11.56 -7.21 -5.24
N PRO A 114 -10.73 -6.15 -5.25
CA PRO A 114 -11.15 -4.80 -4.86
C PRO A 114 -12.16 -4.24 -5.85
N SER A 115 -13.37 -3.95 -5.39
CA SER A 115 -14.43 -3.38 -6.21
C SER A 115 -15.45 -2.63 -5.37
N GLY A 116 -16.11 -1.62 -5.96
CA GLY A 116 -17.17 -0.89 -5.29
C GLY A 116 -18.33 -1.79 -4.87
N VAL A 117 -18.88 -1.52 -3.69
CA VAL A 117 -20.09 -2.21 -3.20
C VAL A 117 -21.29 -1.76 -4.04
N THR A 118 -21.93 -2.72 -4.68
CA THR A 118 -23.15 -2.49 -5.46
C THR A 118 -24.18 -3.58 -5.18
N PRO A 119 -25.45 -3.40 -5.62
CA PRO A 119 -26.45 -4.44 -5.49
C PRO A 119 -26.13 -5.77 -6.18
N PHE A 120 -25.08 -5.85 -7.00
CA PHE A 120 -24.59 -7.08 -7.65
C PHE A 120 -23.22 -7.54 -7.12
N ASN A 121 -22.54 -6.71 -6.33
CA ASN A 121 -21.24 -6.95 -5.72
C ASN A 121 -21.29 -6.51 -4.24
N PRO A 122 -21.92 -7.32 -3.36
CA PRO A 122 -22.09 -6.95 -1.96
C PRO A 122 -20.77 -7.06 -1.19
N ALA A 123 -20.70 -6.44 -0.01
CA ALA A 123 -19.56 -6.57 0.90
C ALA A 123 -19.27 -8.05 1.23
N PHE A 124 -18.01 -8.47 1.14
CA PHE A 124 -17.59 -9.86 1.35
C PHE A 124 -16.23 -10.03 2.05
N GLY A 125 -15.53 -8.94 2.36
CA GLY A 125 -14.26 -8.97 3.08
C GLY A 125 -14.44 -9.36 4.55
N THR A 126 -13.42 -9.99 5.12
CA THR A 126 -13.45 -10.52 6.50
C THR A 126 -13.45 -9.44 7.58
N ASP A 127 -13.06 -8.23 7.21
CA ASP A 127 -13.06 -7.00 8.01
C ASP A 127 -14.25 -6.08 7.69
N GLU A 128 -15.11 -6.46 6.75
CA GLU A 128 -16.28 -5.69 6.32
C GLU A 128 -17.57 -6.22 6.96
N ILE A 129 -17.68 -7.54 7.13
CA ILE A 129 -18.92 -8.18 7.63
C ILE A 129 -18.65 -9.12 8.81
N VAL A 130 -19.62 -9.24 9.71
CA VAL A 130 -19.62 -10.21 10.81
C VAL A 130 -20.71 -11.26 10.61
N SER A 131 -20.33 -12.53 10.74
CA SER A 131 -21.21 -13.69 10.69
C SER A 131 -21.72 -14.04 12.08
N VAL A 132 -23.03 -14.27 12.19
CA VAL A 132 -23.71 -14.78 13.37
C VAL A 132 -24.25 -16.16 13.05
N GLY A 133 -23.63 -17.19 13.62
CA GLY A 133 -24.02 -18.58 13.44
C GLY A 133 -25.20 -19.00 14.31
N SER A 134 -25.75 -20.19 14.04
CA SER A 134 -26.88 -20.77 14.75
C SER A 134 -26.66 -20.82 16.27
N GLY A 135 -27.61 -20.24 17.01
CA GLY A 135 -27.57 -20.08 18.47
C GLY A 135 -26.77 -18.87 18.96
N GLY A 136 -26.11 -18.13 18.06
CA GLY A 136 -25.32 -16.94 18.37
C GLY A 136 -26.13 -15.65 18.40
N HIS A 137 -25.46 -14.55 18.75
CA HIS A 137 -26.03 -13.21 18.74
C HIS A 137 -25.00 -12.10 18.55
N LEU A 138 -25.45 -10.95 18.04
CA LEU A 138 -24.70 -9.69 18.02
C LEU A 138 -25.55 -8.60 18.65
N ALA A 139 -25.04 -7.87 19.64
CA ALA A 139 -25.70 -6.74 20.28
C ALA A 139 -24.87 -5.46 20.11
N LEU A 140 -25.49 -4.42 19.57
CA LEU A 140 -24.87 -3.13 19.24
C LEU A 140 -25.54 -1.98 19.99
N GLY A 141 -24.79 -0.94 20.30
CA GLY A 141 -25.25 0.31 20.91
C GLY A 141 -25.10 1.51 19.97
N PHE A 142 -25.94 2.52 20.18
CA PHE A 142 -25.96 3.75 19.39
C PHE A 142 -25.81 4.99 20.28
N ASP A 143 -25.03 5.96 19.79
CA ASP A 143 -24.97 7.30 20.37
C ASP A 143 -26.22 8.12 20.03
N THR A 144 -26.79 7.88 18.84
CA THR A 144 -28.08 8.44 18.42
C THR A 144 -29.17 7.40 18.68
N ALA A 145 -30.12 7.72 19.56
CA ALA A 145 -31.23 6.80 19.85
C ALA A 145 -32.06 6.51 18.59
N ILE A 146 -32.41 5.24 18.38
CA ILE A 146 -33.42 4.79 17.41
C ILE A 146 -34.77 5.30 17.90
N THR A 147 -35.35 6.30 17.24
CA THR A 147 -36.65 6.86 17.66
C THR A 147 -37.77 6.28 16.82
N ASN A 148 -38.84 5.80 17.46
CA ASN A 148 -40.05 5.41 16.75
C ASN A 148 -40.79 6.66 16.26
N SER A 149 -40.88 6.85 14.94
CA SER A 149 -41.51 8.04 14.38
C SER A 149 -42.24 7.78 13.08
N ALA A 150 -43.55 8.04 13.08
CA ALA A 150 -44.37 8.03 11.85
C ALA A 150 -43.95 9.08 10.80
N SER A 151 -43.02 9.98 11.14
CA SER A 151 -42.44 10.91 10.17
C SER A 151 -41.24 10.34 9.42
N HIS A 152 -40.64 9.24 9.88
CA HIS A 152 -39.58 8.56 9.14
C HIS A 152 -40.10 8.02 7.81
N ALA A 153 -39.21 7.91 6.82
CA ALA A 153 -39.55 7.35 5.52
C ALA A 153 -40.15 5.95 5.72
N PHE A 154 -41.39 5.77 5.26
CA PHE A 154 -42.16 4.53 5.40
C PHE A 154 -42.41 4.03 6.84
N GLY A 155 -42.15 4.86 7.86
CA GLY A 155 -42.20 4.46 9.26
C GLY A 155 -41.03 3.57 9.70
N VAL A 156 -39.96 3.49 8.91
CA VAL A 156 -38.74 2.74 9.25
C VAL A 156 -37.91 3.53 10.25
N ASP A 157 -37.44 2.89 11.31
CA ASP A 157 -36.68 3.55 12.38
C ASP A 157 -35.18 3.22 12.37
N LEU A 158 -34.79 2.06 11.84
CA LEU A 158 -33.39 1.68 11.59
C LEU A 158 -33.25 0.86 10.30
N ILE A 159 -32.04 0.79 9.75
CA ILE A 159 -31.68 0.06 8.53
C ILE A 159 -30.54 -0.91 8.85
N VAL A 160 -30.64 -2.13 8.35
CA VAL A 160 -29.62 -3.19 8.52
C VAL A 160 -29.02 -3.54 7.16
N PHE A 161 -27.70 -3.47 7.04
CA PHE A 161 -26.94 -3.82 5.84
C PHE A 161 -26.30 -5.21 6.02
N SER A 162 -26.30 -6.02 4.96
CA SER A 162 -25.80 -7.40 4.95
C SER A 162 -25.00 -7.69 3.69
N ASN A 163 -24.46 -8.91 3.55
CA ASN A 163 -23.72 -9.35 2.36
C ASN A 163 -24.63 -9.86 1.22
N ALA A 164 -25.91 -9.50 1.22
CA ALA A 164 -26.85 -9.97 0.20
C ALA A 164 -26.69 -9.22 -1.13
N GLY A 165 -26.80 -9.92 -2.26
CA GLY A 165 -26.67 -9.35 -3.61
C GLY A 165 -27.66 -9.95 -4.61
N PHE A 166 -28.05 -9.18 -5.63
CA PHE A 166 -28.78 -9.68 -6.80
C PHE A 166 -27.83 -10.50 -7.68
N ALA A 167 -28.25 -11.72 -8.03
CA ALA A 167 -27.52 -12.49 -9.02
C ALA A 167 -27.70 -11.89 -10.42
N ASP A 168 -26.58 -11.72 -11.11
CA ASP A 168 -26.56 -11.29 -12.50
C ASP A 168 -26.82 -12.46 -13.44
N THR A 169 -27.93 -12.39 -14.18
CA THR A 169 -28.32 -13.44 -15.14
C THR A 169 -27.52 -13.44 -16.44
N THR A 170 -26.69 -12.42 -16.66
CA THR A 170 -25.76 -12.32 -17.79
C THR A 170 -24.35 -12.79 -17.47
N TRP A 171 -24.07 -13.07 -16.19
CA TRP A 171 -22.80 -13.63 -15.74
C TRP A 171 -22.70 -15.12 -16.07
N THR A 172 -21.50 -15.59 -16.46
CA THR A 172 -21.26 -17.00 -16.84
C THR A 172 -19.86 -17.49 -16.44
N ASP A 173 -19.79 -18.64 -15.76
CA ASP A 173 -18.52 -19.34 -15.38
C ASP A 173 -17.59 -19.68 -16.57
N ALA A 174 -18.10 -19.65 -17.81
CA ALA A 174 -17.36 -20.02 -19.00
C ALA A 174 -16.36 -18.95 -19.47
N ASP A 175 -16.48 -17.71 -18.98
CA ASP A 175 -15.57 -16.61 -19.25
C ASP A 175 -15.21 -15.91 -17.92
N PRO A 176 -14.01 -16.16 -17.36
CA PRO A 176 -13.60 -15.55 -16.11
C PRO A 176 -13.40 -14.02 -16.20
N ASN A 177 -13.46 -13.44 -17.41
CA ASN A 177 -13.40 -11.98 -17.61
C ASN A 177 -14.79 -11.35 -17.78
N ASN A 178 -15.88 -12.12 -17.68
CA ASN A 178 -17.23 -11.58 -17.73
C ASN A 178 -17.61 -11.05 -16.34
N ASP A 179 -17.64 -9.73 -16.19
CA ASP A 179 -18.04 -8.98 -14.99
C ASP A 179 -19.56 -8.84 -14.84
N GLY A 180 -20.33 -9.39 -15.80
CA GLY A 180 -21.77 -9.23 -15.85
C GLY A 180 -22.21 -7.82 -16.29
N THR A 181 -23.50 -7.65 -16.55
CA THR A 181 -24.10 -6.36 -16.96
C THR A 181 -24.97 -5.74 -15.87
N GLY A 182 -25.09 -6.40 -14.72
CA GLY A 182 -26.01 -6.09 -13.63
C GLY A 182 -27.46 -6.29 -14.04
N PHE A 183 -27.80 -7.42 -14.67
CA PHE A 183 -29.16 -7.71 -15.13
C PHE A 183 -29.85 -8.78 -14.27
N THR A 184 -30.91 -8.39 -13.53
CA THR A 184 -31.62 -9.25 -12.56
C THR A 184 -32.45 -10.38 -13.17
N GLY A 185 -32.81 -10.26 -14.46
CA GLY A 185 -33.64 -11.24 -15.18
C GLY A 185 -35.10 -11.32 -14.72
N ALA A 186 -35.87 -12.22 -15.33
CA ALA A 186 -37.32 -12.30 -15.13
C ALA A 186 -37.76 -12.79 -13.74
N ASN A 187 -36.88 -13.52 -13.04
CA ASN A 187 -37.08 -13.97 -11.67
C ASN A 187 -35.82 -13.60 -10.87
N PRO A 188 -35.75 -12.38 -10.33
CA PRO A 188 -34.59 -11.95 -9.56
C PRO A 188 -34.30 -12.90 -8.41
N PHE A 189 -33.03 -13.24 -8.28
CA PHE A 189 -32.52 -14.12 -7.24
C PHE A 189 -31.53 -13.36 -6.38
N ILE A 190 -31.64 -13.51 -5.05
CA ILE A 190 -30.70 -12.95 -4.08
C ILE A 190 -29.76 -14.06 -3.62
N PHE A 191 -28.46 -13.82 -3.69
CA PHE A 191 -27.43 -14.66 -3.09
C PHE A 191 -26.86 -13.98 -1.83
N GLY A 192 -26.01 -14.68 -1.08
CA GLY A 192 -25.40 -14.17 0.14
C GLY A 192 -26.34 -14.17 1.35
N ALA A 193 -27.64 -14.06 1.13
CA ALA A 193 -28.67 -14.15 2.17
C ALA A 193 -28.55 -15.44 3.01
N GLY A 194 -28.27 -15.25 4.30
CA GLY A 194 -28.21 -16.30 5.30
C GLY A 194 -29.56 -16.71 5.90
N GLY A 195 -29.54 -17.15 7.16
CA GLY A 195 -30.73 -17.42 7.96
C GLY A 195 -31.50 -16.16 8.37
N ALA A 196 -32.73 -16.33 8.88
CA ALA A 196 -33.50 -15.22 9.42
C ALA A 196 -32.93 -14.77 10.79
N ALA A 197 -32.80 -13.46 10.97
CA ALA A 197 -32.38 -12.84 12.22
C ALA A 197 -33.60 -12.43 13.05
N THR A 198 -33.64 -12.80 14.33
CA THR A 198 -34.59 -12.23 15.30
C THR A 198 -34.00 -10.92 15.82
N ILE A 199 -34.59 -9.80 15.44
CA ILE A 199 -34.13 -8.45 15.77
C ILE A 199 -34.87 -7.95 17.01
N GLN A 200 -34.12 -7.60 18.03
CA GLN A 200 -34.62 -7.06 19.28
C GLN A 200 -34.03 -5.69 19.55
N VAL A 201 -34.78 -4.85 20.25
CA VAL A 201 -34.31 -3.53 20.67
C VAL A 201 -34.43 -3.36 22.17
N SER A 202 -33.62 -2.47 22.72
CA SER A 202 -33.60 -2.15 24.14
C SER A 202 -33.28 -0.68 24.38
N SER A 203 -33.89 -0.08 25.40
CA SER A 203 -33.54 1.26 25.88
C SER A 203 -32.38 1.24 26.88
N ASP A 204 -32.07 0.09 27.50
CA ASP A 204 -31.10 -0.02 28.61
C ASP A 204 -30.02 -1.10 28.41
N GLY A 205 -30.08 -1.86 27.32
CA GLY A 205 -29.13 -2.94 26.99
C GLY A 205 -29.36 -4.22 27.80
N VAL A 206 -30.40 -4.27 28.62
CA VAL A 206 -30.71 -5.40 29.53
C VAL A 206 -32.08 -5.99 29.23
N ASN A 207 -33.08 -5.14 29.05
CA ASN A 207 -34.46 -5.55 28.73
C ASN A 207 -34.68 -5.49 27.21
N TRP A 208 -34.76 -6.66 26.59
CA TRP A 208 -34.86 -6.81 25.14
C TRP A 208 -36.29 -7.13 24.70
N ILE A 209 -36.79 -6.43 23.68
CA ILE A 209 -38.11 -6.64 23.09
C ILE A 209 -37.93 -6.93 21.60
N THR A 210 -38.52 -8.02 21.11
CA THR A 210 -38.47 -8.38 19.68
C THR A 210 -39.26 -7.39 18.85
N ALA A 211 -38.60 -6.76 17.88
CA ALA A 211 -39.23 -5.91 16.87
C ALA A 211 -39.76 -6.75 15.69
N THR A 212 -38.92 -7.64 15.16
CA THR A 212 -39.26 -8.53 14.05
C THR A 212 -38.32 -9.74 13.95
N THR A 213 -38.68 -10.71 13.12
CA THR A 213 -37.79 -11.79 12.66
C THR A 213 -37.83 -11.83 11.15
N ILE A 214 -36.71 -11.59 10.48
CA ILE A 214 -36.64 -11.39 9.02
C ILE A 214 -35.31 -11.86 8.44
N THR A 215 -35.29 -12.25 7.17
CA THR A 215 -34.05 -12.50 6.42
C THR A 215 -33.44 -11.16 6.00
N LEU A 216 -32.13 -11.03 6.10
CA LEU A 216 -31.40 -9.82 5.72
C LEU A 216 -30.98 -9.90 4.25
N ASP A 217 -31.96 -9.89 3.33
CA ASP A 217 -31.73 -10.20 1.90
C ASP A 217 -32.08 -9.07 0.92
N LEU A 218 -33.35 -8.70 0.85
CA LEU A 218 -33.88 -7.74 -0.11
C LEU A 218 -33.28 -6.35 0.16
N PHE A 219 -33.00 -5.60 -0.91
CA PHE A 219 -32.26 -4.33 -0.87
C PHE A 219 -30.75 -4.43 -0.56
N PRO A 220 -29.97 -5.19 -1.37
CA PRO A 220 -28.50 -5.16 -1.34
C PRO A 220 -27.89 -3.75 -1.24
N THR A 221 -26.73 -3.62 -0.58
CA THR A 221 -26.06 -2.33 -0.38
C THR A 221 -25.62 -1.70 -1.71
N LEU A 222 -25.78 -0.38 -1.84
CA LEU A 222 -25.22 0.43 -2.94
C LEU A 222 -24.35 1.53 -2.34
N GLY A 223 -23.03 1.45 -2.55
CA GLY A 223 -22.07 2.39 -1.95
C GLY A 223 -22.07 3.77 -2.60
N TYR A 224 -22.28 3.89 -3.91
CA TYR A 224 -22.23 5.18 -4.61
C TYR A 224 -23.30 5.28 -5.71
N ALA A 225 -23.85 6.49 -5.87
CA ALA A 225 -24.90 6.81 -6.83
C ALA A 225 -24.35 7.08 -8.25
N ASP A 226 -23.04 7.25 -8.41
CA ASP A 226 -22.39 7.51 -9.70
C ASP A 226 -21.70 6.28 -10.32
N TYR A 227 -21.83 5.11 -9.70
CA TYR A 227 -21.42 3.85 -10.34
C TYR A 227 -22.20 3.60 -11.61
N THR A 228 -21.50 3.17 -12.67
CA THR A 228 -22.09 2.87 -13.99
C THR A 228 -21.96 1.40 -14.40
N THR A 229 -21.25 0.60 -13.59
CA THR A 229 -21.04 -0.84 -13.79
C THR A 229 -21.35 -1.60 -12.49
N PRO A 230 -21.72 -2.90 -12.57
CA PRO A 230 -22.06 -3.69 -11.38
C PRO A 230 -20.89 -4.00 -10.46
N SER A 231 -19.65 -3.99 -10.97
CA SER A 231 -18.43 -4.26 -10.19
C SER A 231 -17.34 -3.24 -10.56
N PRO A 232 -17.49 -1.97 -10.15
CA PRO A 232 -16.56 -0.91 -10.52
C PRO A 232 -15.22 -1.09 -9.81
N ALA A 233 -14.11 -0.90 -10.51
CA ALA A 233 -12.76 -1.09 -9.96
C ALA A 233 -12.24 0.10 -9.13
N ILE A 234 -13.00 1.20 -9.09
CA ILE A 234 -12.65 2.43 -8.36
C ILE A 234 -13.86 2.89 -7.56
N ALA A 235 -13.61 3.53 -6.41
CA ALA A 235 -14.65 4.14 -5.60
C ALA A 235 -15.37 5.27 -6.36
N GLY A 236 -16.67 5.45 -6.08
CA GLY A 236 -17.47 6.52 -6.65
C GLY A 236 -17.15 7.87 -6.01
N SER A 237 -17.72 8.93 -6.57
CA SER A 237 -17.58 10.31 -6.06
C SER A 237 -18.86 10.85 -5.45
N VAL A 238 -19.99 10.15 -5.61
CA VAL A 238 -21.30 10.55 -5.09
C VAL A 238 -21.83 9.46 -4.17
N GLU A 239 -21.62 9.61 -2.87
CA GLU A 239 -22.11 8.67 -1.87
C GLU A 239 -23.65 8.58 -1.86
N THR A 240 -24.17 7.37 -1.67
CA THR A 240 -25.58 7.14 -1.32
C THR A 240 -25.86 7.44 0.15
N ASP A 241 -27.13 7.69 0.47
CA ASP A 241 -27.58 7.94 1.84
C ASP A 241 -27.96 6.63 2.55
N PHE A 242 -27.09 6.17 3.45
CA PHE A 242 -27.32 4.99 4.30
C PHE A 242 -28.35 5.22 5.44
N THR A 243 -28.90 6.42 5.56
CA THR A 243 -29.97 6.74 6.51
C THR A 243 -31.34 6.88 5.83
N GLN A 244 -31.39 6.77 4.50
CA GLN A 244 -32.62 6.81 3.71
C GLN A 244 -33.15 5.39 3.46
N ALA A 245 -34.27 5.05 4.09
CA ALA A 245 -34.93 3.75 3.91
C ALA A 245 -35.57 3.60 2.53
N LEU A 246 -35.56 2.37 1.99
CA LEU A 246 -36.38 1.97 0.84
C LEU A 246 -37.81 1.63 1.26
N ASP A 247 -38.72 1.66 0.30
CA ASP A 247 -40.13 1.30 0.52
C ASP A 247 -40.22 -0.19 0.89
N PRO A 248 -40.59 -0.55 2.14
CA PRO A 248 -40.63 -1.94 2.59
C PRO A 248 -41.76 -2.75 1.93
N THR A 249 -42.63 -2.12 1.12
CA THR A 249 -43.65 -2.82 0.32
C THR A 249 -43.11 -3.41 -0.98
N LEU A 250 -41.90 -3.00 -1.40
CA LEU A 250 -41.24 -3.57 -2.57
C LEU A 250 -40.86 -5.03 -2.32
N THR A 251 -40.88 -5.81 -3.39
CA THR A 251 -40.57 -7.23 -3.42
C THR A 251 -39.51 -7.52 -4.48
N ALA A 252 -38.91 -8.71 -4.47
CA ALA A 252 -37.99 -9.13 -5.52
C ALA A 252 -38.60 -9.04 -6.93
N ALA A 253 -39.93 -9.19 -7.07
CA ALA A 253 -40.61 -9.07 -8.36
C ALA A 253 -40.61 -7.64 -8.93
N ASP A 254 -40.51 -6.63 -8.06
CA ASP A 254 -40.43 -5.22 -8.48
C ASP A 254 -39.08 -4.89 -9.12
N PHE A 255 -38.05 -5.72 -8.89
CA PHE A 255 -36.73 -5.62 -9.51
C PHE A 255 -36.59 -6.53 -10.75
N ALA A 256 -37.67 -7.12 -11.26
CA ALA A 256 -37.60 -8.06 -12.39
C ALA A 256 -37.27 -7.37 -13.72
N ASN A 257 -36.34 -7.97 -14.47
CA ASN A 257 -35.84 -7.50 -15.77
C ASN A 257 -35.26 -6.08 -15.73
N MET A 258 -34.58 -5.73 -14.65
CA MET A 258 -33.91 -4.43 -14.52
C MET A 258 -32.42 -4.55 -14.86
N THR A 259 -31.91 -3.52 -15.54
CA THR A 259 -30.47 -3.26 -15.67
C THR A 259 -29.92 -2.62 -14.40
N PHE A 260 -28.60 -2.58 -14.27
CA PHE A 260 -27.93 -1.92 -13.15
C PHE A 260 -28.40 -0.48 -12.93
N ASP A 261 -28.43 0.32 -14.00
CA ASP A 261 -28.93 1.71 -13.96
C ASP A 261 -30.38 1.80 -13.45
N GLN A 262 -31.25 0.86 -13.84
CA GLN A 262 -32.65 0.85 -13.41
C GLN A 262 -32.80 0.45 -11.95
N VAL A 263 -31.98 -0.50 -11.47
CA VAL A 263 -31.91 -0.84 -10.04
C VAL A 263 -31.43 0.37 -9.24
N ARG A 264 -30.37 1.05 -9.69
CA ARG A 264 -29.86 2.27 -9.07
C ARG A 264 -30.89 3.39 -9.02
N ASP A 265 -31.62 3.61 -10.11
CA ASP A 265 -32.69 4.62 -10.17
C ASP A 265 -33.84 4.26 -9.20
N ALA A 266 -34.16 2.98 -9.05
CA ALA A 266 -35.15 2.51 -8.07
C ALA A 266 -34.72 2.77 -6.61
N TYR A 267 -33.41 2.84 -6.34
CA TYR A 267 -32.88 3.16 -5.00
C TYR A 267 -33.05 4.65 -4.66
N ASN A 268 -33.18 5.52 -5.66
CA ASN A 268 -33.48 6.95 -5.51
C ASN A 268 -32.63 7.65 -4.43
N GLY A 269 -31.31 7.39 -4.46
CA GLY A 269 -30.32 7.96 -3.52
C GLY A 269 -30.13 7.18 -2.22
N SER A 270 -30.98 6.20 -1.90
CA SER A 270 -30.77 5.27 -0.78
C SER A 270 -29.54 4.40 -1.03
N GLY A 271 -28.82 4.07 0.04
CA GLY A 271 -27.76 3.07 0.00
C GLY A 271 -28.23 1.62 0.16
N GLY A 272 -29.54 1.36 0.22
CA GLY A 272 -30.10 0.02 0.38
C GLY A 272 -30.38 -0.35 1.84
N GLY A 273 -30.31 -1.64 2.13
CA GLY A 273 -30.51 -2.23 3.46
C GLY A 273 -31.98 -2.49 3.83
N ILE A 274 -32.18 -3.39 4.79
CA ILE A 274 -33.51 -3.77 5.29
C ILE A 274 -33.96 -2.79 6.36
N GLY A 275 -35.08 -2.10 6.10
CA GLY A 275 -35.71 -1.19 7.06
C GLY A 275 -36.53 -1.92 8.13
N ILE A 276 -36.33 -1.55 9.41
CA ILE A 276 -37.07 -2.07 10.56
C ILE A 276 -37.83 -0.94 11.26
N ASP A 277 -39.13 -1.13 11.45
CA ASP A 277 -40.01 -0.32 12.30
C ASP A 277 -40.04 -0.93 13.72
N ILE A 278 -39.76 -0.14 14.75
CA ILE A 278 -39.74 -0.61 16.14
C ILE A 278 -41.07 -0.38 16.87
N ALA A 279 -42.11 0.15 16.21
CA ALA A 279 -43.39 0.47 16.82
C ALA A 279 -44.09 -0.74 17.47
N SER A 280 -43.88 -1.95 16.92
CA SER A 280 -44.40 -3.20 17.47
C SER A 280 -43.93 -3.48 18.91
N THR A 281 -42.79 -2.91 19.31
CA THR A 281 -42.22 -3.07 20.66
C THR A 281 -42.89 -2.20 21.72
N GLY A 282 -43.64 -1.18 21.31
CA GLY A 282 -44.23 -0.18 22.21
C GLY A 282 -43.22 0.84 22.78
N LEU A 283 -41.95 0.76 22.39
CA LEU A 283 -40.94 1.76 22.75
C LEU A 283 -41.09 3.02 21.89
N SER A 284 -40.96 4.20 22.51
CA SER A 284 -40.82 5.46 21.77
C SER A 284 -39.39 5.68 21.26
N SER A 285 -38.41 5.01 21.87
CA SER A 285 -37.01 5.03 21.47
C SER A 285 -36.21 3.86 22.06
N ALA A 286 -35.17 3.43 21.37
CA ALA A 286 -34.19 2.45 21.82
C ALA A 286 -32.75 2.96 21.61
N SER A 287 -31.80 2.46 22.40
CA SER A 287 -30.37 2.80 22.27
C SER A 287 -29.52 1.59 21.89
N PHE A 288 -30.12 0.40 21.85
CA PHE A 288 -29.44 -0.84 21.55
C PHE A 288 -30.29 -1.72 20.63
N VAL A 289 -29.62 -2.46 19.75
CA VAL A 289 -30.20 -3.50 18.90
C VAL A 289 -29.47 -4.81 19.14
N ARG A 290 -30.17 -5.94 19.07
CA ARG A 290 -29.60 -7.28 19.16
C ARG A 290 -30.17 -8.17 18.07
N PHE A 291 -29.29 -8.84 17.36
CA PHE A 291 -29.58 -9.84 16.35
C PHE A 291 -29.35 -11.22 16.95
N LEU A 292 -30.40 -12.03 17.05
CA LEU A 292 -30.33 -13.41 17.51
C LEU A 292 -30.45 -14.34 16.30
N ASN A 293 -29.56 -15.32 16.20
CA ASN A 293 -29.70 -16.38 15.23
C ASN A 293 -30.35 -17.62 15.84
N GLU A 294 -31.68 -17.67 15.73
CA GLU A 294 -32.47 -18.85 16.14
C GLU A 294 -32.67 -19.83 14.97
N SER A 295 -32.12 -19.51 13.80
CA SER A 295 -32.20 -20.33 12.60
C SER A 295 -31.07 -21.37 12.55
N GLY A 296 -31.14 -22.31 11.60
CA GLY A 296 -30.10 -23.31 11.39
C GLY A 296 -28.93 -22.84 10.49
N SER A 297 -29.03 -21.65 9.89
CA SER A 297 -28.04 -21.10 8.95
C SER A 297 -27.45 -19.81 9.51
N ALA A 298 -26.16 -19.58 9.31
CA ALA A 298 -25.54 -18.30 9.64
C ALA A 298 -26.16 -17.15 8.81
N PHE A 299 -26.03 -15.92 9.29
CA PHE A 299 -26.27 -14.70 8.52
C PHE A 299 -25.18 -13.67 8.81
N GLU A 300 -25.00 -12.73 7.90
CA GLU A 300 -23.92 -11.74 7.96
C GLU A 300 -24.49 -10.31 8.07
N ILE A 301 -23.81 -9.47 8.84
CA ILE A 301 -24.13 -8.06 9.04
C ILE A 301 -22.90 -7.22 8.67
N ASP A 302 -23.12 -6.23 7.82
CA ASP A 302 -22.17 -5.19 7.43
C ASP A 302 -22.28 -4.00 8.40
N ALA A 303 -23.45 -3.36 8.48
CA ALA A 303 -23.65 -2.21 9.38
C ALA A 303 -25.11 -2.01 9.78
N VAL A 304 -25.34 -1.09 10.73
CA VAL A 304 -26.68 -0.68 11.16
C VAL A 304 -26.77 0.84 11.33
N ALA A 305 -27.78 1.45 10.72
CA ALA A 305 -28.02 2.89 10.75
C ALA A 305 -29.39 3.24 11.33
N VAL A 306 -29.52 4.40 11.98
CA VAL A 306 -30.83 4.96 12.37
C VAL A 306 -31.39 5.84 11.25
N VAL A 307 -32.71 5.85 11.09
CA VAL A 307 -33.41 6.75 10.16
C VAL A 307 -33.76 8.05 10.89
N PRO A 308 -33.34 9.23 10.38
CA PRO A 308 -33.66 10.50 11.03
C PRO A 308 -35.06 11.02 10.67
N ALA A 309 -35.65 11.82 11.58
CA ALA A 309 -36.86 12.58 11.30
C ALA A 309 -36.63 13.60 10.16
N PRO A 310 -37.53 13.75 9.17
CA PRO A 310 -37.36 14.65 8.02
C PRO A 310 -37.10 16.13 8.39
N GLY A 311 -37.42 16.53 9.62
CA GLY A 311 -37.17 17.88 10.14
C GLY A 311 -35.72 18.18 10.55
N ALA A 312 -34.86 17.17 10.73
CA ALA A 312 -33.45 17.36 11.09
C ALA A 312 -32.64 17.92 9.91
N ILE A 313 -33.00 17.55 8.68
CA ILE A 313 -32.34 17.99 7.43
C ILE A 313 -32.63 19.48 7.14
N ALA A 314 -33.79 20.00 7.55
CA ALA A 314 -34.13 21.42 7.37
C ALA A 314 -33.26 22.38 8.20
N MET A 315 -32.64 21.92 9.30
CA MET A 315 -31.70 22.71 10.12
C MET A 315 -30.26 22.71 9.56
N LEU A 316 -29.89 21.71 8.75
CA LEU A 316 -28.60 21.61 8.05
C LEU A 316 -28.53 22.57 6.84
N CYS A 317 -29.64 22.77 6.12
CA CYS A 317 -29.67 23.72 4.99
C CYS A 317 -29.57 25.19 5.44
N VAL A 318 -30.05 25.54 6.64
CA VAL A 318 -29.99 26.92 7.16
C VAL A 318 -28.59 27.27 7.69
N SER A 319 -27.84 26.30 8.20
CA SER A 319 -26.46 26.49 8.66
C SER A 319 -25.46 26.59 7.49
N GLY A 320 -25.66 25.84 6.40
CA GLY A 320 -24.89 25.99 5.16
C GLY A 320 -25.08 27.32 4.43
N LEU A 321 -26.26 27.95 4.54
CA LEU A 321 -26.57 29.25 3.95
C LEU A 321 -25.99 30.45 4.73
N VAL A 322 -25.61 30.27 6.00
CA VAL A 322 -24.96 31.32 6.81
C VAL A 322 -23.43 31.27 6.64
N ALA A 323 -22.84 30.08 6.49
CA ALA A 323 -21.40 29.94 6.20
C ALA A 323 -21.01 30.47 4.81
N SER A 324 -21.86 30.26 3.81
CA SER A 324 -21.65 30.71 2.42
C SER A 324 -21.82 32.23 2.21
N ARG A 325 -22.33 32.98 3.21
CA ARG A 325 -22.39 34.45 3.18
C ARG A 325 -21.24 35.17 3.88
N ILE A 326 -20.34 34.46 4.56
CA ILE A 326 -19.16 35.07 5.22
C ILE A 326 -17.89 35.01 4.34
N GLN A 327 -17.87 34.20 3.29
CA GLN A 327 -16.70 34.09 2.38
C GLN A 327 -16.71 35.05 1.16
N ILE A 328 -17.69 35.94 1.00
CA ILE A 328 -17.80 36.84 -0.18
C ILE A 328 -17.33 38.28 0.09
N MET A 329 -16.69 38.59 1.23
CA MET A 329 -16.13 39.92 1.49
C MET A 329 -14.65 39.91 1.90
N ASN A 330 -13.75 39.31 1.10
CA ASN A 330 -12.31 39.54 1.27
C ASN A 330 -11.46 39.34 0.00
N LYS A 331 -11.93 39.83 -1.16
CA LYS A 331 -11.06 40.03 -2.33
C LYS A 331 -11.31 41.39 -2.97
N ALA A 332 -10.62 42.41 -2.47
CA ALA A 332 -10.41 43.66 -3.20
C ALA A 332 -9.12 44.38 -2.71
N ALA A 333 -8.10 44.38 -3.59
CA ALA A 333 -7.11 45.44 -3.87
C ALA A 333 -5.61 45.01 -3.81
N PRO A 334 -4.83 45.25 -4.89
CA PRO A 334 -3.39 44.99 -4.96
C PRO A 334 -2.51 46.27 -5.02
N ILE A 335 -1.17 46.06 -4.96
CA ILE A 335 -0.03 46.90 -5.45
C ILE A 335 0.66 47.92 -4.48
N LEU A 336 1.95 47.68 -4.16
CA LEU A 336 3.18 48.52 -4.35
C LEU A 336 4.19 48.58 -3.17
N CYS A 337 5.48 48.49 -3.55
CA CYS A 337 6.74 48.91 -2.89
C CYS A 337 7.37 48.01 -1.80
N ALA A 338 8.68 47.83 -1.68
CA ALA A 338 9.88 48.02 -2.50
C ALA A 338 11.09 47.55 -1.65
N LEU A 339 12.10 46.97 -2.30
CA LEU A 339 13.55 47.03 -1.97
C LEU A 339 14.01 46.76 -0.52
N LEU A 340 14.69 45.62 -0.33
CA LEU A 340 15.91 45.58 0.48
C LEU A 340 16.88 44.52 -0.04
N THR A 341 17.90 44.99 -0.76
CA THR A 341 19.15 44.26 -1.03
C THR A 341 19.91 44.02 0.27
N CYS A 342 20.32 42.78 0.54
CA CYS A 342 21.39 42.51 1.49
C CYS A 342 22.38 41.51 0.88
N THR A 343 23.63 41.93 0.82
CA THR A 343 24.80 41.25 0.29
C THR A 343 25.54 40.54 1.43
N ILE A 344 25.72 39.22 1.36
CA ILE A 344 26.74 38.47 2.14
C ILE A 344 27.24 37.34 1.22
N SER A 345 28.31 37.59 0.47
CA SER A 345 29.72 37.24 0.75
C SER A 345 30.05 35.78 0.45
N SER A 346 30.83 35.61 -0.62
CA SER A 346 31.55 34.41 -1.01
C SER A 346 32.53 33.96 0.07
N ALA A 347 32.47 32.68 0.43
CA ALA A 347 33.56 31.98 1.10
C ALA A 347 34.12 30.94 0.12
N GLN A 348 35.42 31.04 -0.18
CA GLN A 348 36.12 30.04 -0.98
C GLN A 348 36.50 28.82 -0.12
N PRO A 349 36.47 27.60 -0.67
CA PRO A 349 36.91 26.41 0.06
C PRO A 349 38.43 26.38 0.18
N ILE A 350 38.92 26.18 1.41
CA ILE A 350 40.32 25.95 1.73
C ILE A 350 40.63 24.48 1.41
N ALA A 351 41.54 24.25 0.46
CA ALA A 351 42.02 22.91 0.11
C ALA A 351 42.94 22.34 1.21
N PHE A 352 42.55 21.22 1.80
CA PHE A 352 43.42 20.38 2.63
C PHE A 352 43.98 19.20 1.81
N PRO A 353 45.19 18.71 2.11
CA PRO A 353 45.84 17.67 1.31
C PRO A 353 45.14 16.32 1.46
N LYS A 354 44.83 15.72 0.30
CA LYS A 354 44.19 14.40 0.12
C LYS A 354 45.04 13.27 0.74
N GLY A 355 44.60 12.73 1.86
CA GLY A 355 44.70 11.28 2.11
C GLY A 355 43.55 10.56 1.39
N PRO A 356 43.56 9.23 1.23
CA PRO A 356 42.45 8.49 0.65
C PRO A 356 41.25 8.61 1.59
N VAL A 357 40.34 9.54 1.28
CA VAL A 357 39.03 9.64 1.91
C VAL A 357 38.19 8.53 1.29
N LEU A 358 37.77 7.57 2.12
CA LEU A 358 36.69 6.65 1.78
C LEU A 358 35.46 7.53 1.50
N ILE A 359 35.00 7.53 0.25
CA ILE A 359 33.81 8.29 -0.14
C ILE A 359 32.64 7.62 0.59
N GLU A 360 32.07 8.29 1.60
CA GLU A 360 30.77 7.93 2.12
C GLU A 360 29.79 7.93 0.95
N GLN A 361 29.01 6.85 0.78
CA GLN A 361 27.94 6.86 -0.21
C GLN A 361 27.00 8.02 0.16
N PRO A 362 26.76 8.99 -0.73
CA PRO A 362 26.08 10.21 -0.32
C PRO A 362 24.57 9.99 -0.10
N TRP A 363 24.07 8.78 -0.37
CA TRP A 363 22.65 8.43 -0.41
C TRP A 363 22.50 6.94 -0.12
N TRP A 364 21.40 6.56 0.52
CA TRP A 364 20.87 5.20 0.51
C TRP A 364 19.76 5.15 -0.52
N SER A 365 20.13 5.12 -1.80
CA SER A 365 19.20 5.52 -2.87
C SER A 365 18.16 4.46 -3.23
N GLN A 366 18.31 3.21 -2.80
CA GLN A 366 17.45 2.10 -3.24
C GLN A 366 17.29 1.06 -2.13
N LEU A 367 16.41 0.07 -2.34
CA LEU A 367 16.44 -1.16 -1.54
C LEU A 367 17.87 -1.75 -1.57
N GLY A 368 18.44 -2.05 -0.41
CA GLY A 368 19.84 -2.49 -0.34
C GLY A 368 20.89 -1.42 -0.66
N GLY A 369 20.50 -0.14 -0.59
CA GLY A 369 21.38 1.03 -0.48
C GLY A 369 21.95 1.59 -1.76
N SER A 370 21.96 0.84 -2.86
CA SER A 370 22.48 1.30 -4.16
C SER A 370 21.90 0.46 -5.30
N SER A 371 22.11 0.86 -6.54
CA SER A 371 21.71 0.09 -7.74
C SER A 371 22.29 -1.32 -7.83
N THR A 372 23.39 -1.57 -7.10
CA THR A 372 24.01 -2.91 -7.03
C THR A 372 23.45 -3.78 -5.91
N HIS A 373 22.59 -3.21 -5.04
CA HIS A 373 22.04 -3.79 -3.82
C HIS A 373 23.10 -4.26 -2.80
N SER A 374 24.28 -3.61 -2.81
CA SER A 374 25.41 -4.03 -1.96
C SER A 374 25.05 -4.10 -0.47
N SER A 375 24.23 -3.17 0.05
CA SER A 375 23.81 -3.10 1.46
C SER A 375 24.99 -3.04 2.45
N ILE A 376 26.11 -2.39 2.09
CA ILE A 376 27.33 -2.27 2.93
C ILE A 376 27.85 -0.83 3.09
N PRO A 377 27.24 -0.03 3.98
CA PRO A 377 27.80 1.25 4.38
C PRO A 377 28.97 1.08 5.38
N PHE A 378 29.80 2.11 5.46
CA PHE A 378 30.84 2.24 6.47
C PHE A 378 30.36 3.14 7.61
N THR A 379 30.68 2.77 8.84
CA THR A 379 30.32 3.56 10.02
C THR A 379 31.34 3.37 11.15
N GLN A 380 31.34 4.30 12.12
CA GLN A 380 32.17 4.15 13.32
C GLN A 380 31.43 3.42 14.45
N GLY A 381 30.11 3.62 14.59
CA GLY A 381 29.31 3.05 15.68
C GLY A 381 28.98 1.58 15.44
N GLN A 382 28.88 0.80 16.51
CA GLN A 382 28.69 -0.66 16.44
C GLN A 382 27.39 -1.15 17.10
N GLN A 383 26.63 -0.26 17.75
CA GLN A 383 25.44 -0.63 18.52
C GLN A 383 24.32 0.35 18.25
N LEU A 384 23.09 -0.15 18.22
CA LEU A 384 21.90 0.68 18.14
C LEU A 384 21.66 1.39 19.46
N ASP A 385 21.58 2.71 19.43
CA ASP A 385 21.08 3.53 20.54
C ASP A 385 19.54 3.49 20.60
N THR A 386 18.94 4.11 21.62
CA THR A 386 17.50 4.39 21.61
C THR A 386 17.15 5.29 20.43
N PRO A 387 15.93 5.16 19.85
CA PRO A 387 15.48 6.07 18.80
C PRO A 387 15.66 7.53 19.23
N SER A 388 16.33 8.33 18.40
CA SER A 388 16.42 9.79 18.58
C SER A 388 15.08 10.47 18.32
N TRP A 389 14.28 9.88 17.45
CA TRP A 389 12.90 10.23 17.18
C TRP A 389 12.16 9.01 16.61
N THR A 390 10.85 9.01 16.79
CA THR A 390 9.88 8.10 16.16
C THR A 390 8.71 8.96 15.69
N SER A 391 8.25 8.75 14.47
CA SER A 391 7.22 9.57 13.83
C SER A 391 6.19 8.71 13.11
N ILE A 392 4.92 9.11 13.23
CA ILE A 392 3.77 8.55 12.54
C ILE A 392 3.14 9.58 11.58
N GLY A 393 3.79 10.73 11.36
CA GLY A 393 3.20 11.86 10.63
C GLY A 393 2.98 13.07 11.54
N ASP A 394 1.92 13.82 11.32
CA ASP A 394 1.59 15.06 12.03
C ASP A 394 0.06 15.22 12.26
N ASP A 395 -0.39 16.40 12.68
CA ASP A 395 -1.82 16.70 12.91
C ASP A 395 -2.67 16.63 11.63
N SER A 396 -2.05 16.64 10.44
CA SER A 396 -2.74 16.56 9.15
C SER A 396 -2.90 15.13 8.66
N ILE A 397 -1.95 14.25 8.98
CA ILE A 397 -1.97 12.85 8.57
C ILE A 397 -1.21 11.96 9.55
N GLU A 398 -1.82 10.83 9.89
CA GLU A 398 -1.22 9.75 10.65
C GLU A 398 -1.04 8.53 9.73
N LEU A 399 0.15 7.93 9.74
CA LEU A 399 0.60 6.90 8.83
C LEU A 399 0.96 5.60 9.57
N SER A 400 0.33 4.51 9.15
CA SER A 400 0.73 3.14 9.44
C SER A 400 1.68 2.64 8.34
N PHE A 401 2.96 2.42 8.66
CA PHE A 401 3.96 2.12 7.62
C PHE A 401 3.84 0.71 7.07
N VAL A 402 4.11 0.53 5.78
CA VAL A 402 4.11 -0.79 5.14
C VAL A 402 5.35 -1.57 5.62
N PRO A 403 5.20 -2.70 6.33
CA PRO A 403 6.33 -3.37 6.97
C PRO A 403 7.41 -3.79 5.98
N GLN A 404 7.05 -4.47 4.90
CA GLN A 404 8.02 -5.06 3.97
C GLN A 404 8.69 -4.01 3.07
N ALA A 405 8.08 -2.83 2.93
CA ALA A 405 8.69 -1.74 2.19
C ALA A 405 9.92 -1.22 2.96
N GLY A 406 11.07 -1.24 2.30
CA GLY A 406 12.27 -0.61 2.82
C GLY A 406 12.13 0.90 2.86
N VAL A 407 12.99 1.53 3.67
CA VAL A 407 13.16 2.98 3.68
C VAL A 407 14.37 3.38 2.86
N VAL A 408 14.35 4.60 2.31
CA VAL A 408 15.51 5.21 1.65
C VAL A 408 15.80 6.56 2.27
N ALA A 409 17.05 6.99 2.25
CA ALA A 409 17.46 8.21 2.91
C ALA A 409 18.53 8.93 2.10
N ASP A 410 18.50 10.26 2.17
CA ASP A 410 19.53 11.15 1.64
C ASP A 410 19.98 12.15 2.72
N GLU A 411 20.75 13.15 2.30
CA GLU A 411 21.35 14.20 3.13
C GLU A 411 20.36 15.00 4.00
N VAL A 412 19.07 14.99 3.67
CA VAL A 412 18.05 15.84 4.30
C VAL A 412 16.82 15.03 4.72
N HIS A 413 16.42 14.04 3.94
CA HIS A 413 15.15 13.36 4.12
C HIS A 413 15.28 11.85 4.24
N VAL A 414 14.28 11.26 4.89
CA VAL A 414 13.99 9.83 4.91
C VAL A 414 12.63 9.62 4.26
N TYR A 415 12.56 8.70 3.31
CA TYR A 415 11.35 8.38 2.56
C TYR A 415 10.85 6.99 2.93
N ALA A 416 9.54 6.91 3.18
CA ALA A 416 8.87 5.68 3.57
C ALA A 416 7.46 5.63 2.97
N ILE A 417 6.91 4.42 2.85
CA ILE A 417 5.53 4.21 2.39
C ILE A 417 4.66 3.83 3.58
N GLY A 418 3.52 4.50 3.71
CA GLY A 418 2.53 4.23 4.75
C GLY A 418 1.09 4.35 4.26
N LEU A 419 0.16 3.93 5.10
CA LEU A 419 -1.28 3.99 4.91
C LEU A 419 -1.86 4.99 5.89
N ASP A 420 -2.75 5.86 5.44
CA ASP A 420 -3.49 6.71 6.36
C ASP A 420 -4.70 6.00 6.98
N GLN A 421 -5.47 6.71 7.81
CA GLN A 421 -6.67 6.18 8.46
C GLN A 421 -7.80 5.78 7.48
N SER A 422 -7.73 6.23 6.23
CA SER A 422 -8.63 5.82 5.13
C SER A 422 -8.05 4.70 4.28
N PHE A 423 -6.91 4.12 4.70
CA PHE A 423 -6.12 3.14 3.94
C PHE A 423 -5.58 3.64 2.60
N ALA A 424 -5.61 4.96 2.36
CA ALA A 424 -4.95 5.52 1.20
C ALA A 424 -3.43 5.39 1.41
N ARG A 425 -2.73 4.98 0.37
CA ARG A 425 -1.29 4.76 0.41
C ARG A 425 -0.55 6.05 0.09
N HIS A 426 0.47 6.36 0.90
CA HIS A 426 1.28 7.56 0.78
C HIS A 426 2.76 7.21 0.64
N LEU A 427 3.44 7.93 -0.24
CA LEU A 427 4.88 8.17 -0.11
C LEU A 427 5.06 9.39 0.78
N ALA A 428 5.82 9.27 1.85
CA ALA A 428 6.04 10.34 2.81
C ALA A 428 7.53 10.64 2.98
N ALA A 429 7.86 11.92 3.13
CA ALA A 429 9.19 12.42 3.41
C ALA A 429 9.25 13.02 4.81
N PHE A 430 10.25 12.59 5.58
CA PHE A 430 10.51 13.07 6.93
C PHE A 430 11.86 13.76 6.99
N ASP A 431 11.98 14.82 7.78
CA ASP A 431 13.28 15.41 8.10
C ASP A 431 14.14 14.36 8.81
N GLN A 432 15.34 14.13 8.28
CA GLN A 432 16.24 13.10 8.80
C GLN A 432 16.63 13.38 10.26
N GLU A 433 16.75 14.64 10.67
CA GLU A 433 17.22 15.05 11.99
C GLU A 433 16.12 15.06 13.05
N SER A 434 14.97 15.65 12.75
CA SER A 434 13.87 15.87 13.69
C SER A 434 12.78 14.80 13.65
N GLY A 435 12.61 14.10 12.52
CA GLY A 435 11.47 13.21 12.28
C GLY A 435 10.16 13.92 11.94
N GLU A 436 10.21 15.24 11.69
CA GLU A 436 9.06 16.03 11.25
C GLU A 436 8.63 15.61 9.83
N LEU A 437 7.33 15.43 9.62
CA LEU A 437 6.77 15.20 8.29
C LEU A 437 6.94 16.47 7.44
N ILE A 438 7.61 16.34 6.29
CA ILE A 438 7.81 17.45 5.35
C ILE A 438 6.70 17.48 4.31
N TRP A 439 6.39 16.34 3.73
CA TRP A 439 5.29 16.15 2.80
C TRP A 439 4.84 14.69 2.76
N SER A 440 3.60 14.48 2.33
CA SER A 440 3.05 13.17 2.01
C SER A 440 2.24 13.28 0.72
N SER A 441 2.43 12.32 -0.19
CA SER A 441 1.75 12.28 -1.47
C SER A 441 1.06 10.93 -1.65
N VAL A 442 -0.22 10.98 -2.02
CA VAL A 442 -1.01 9.78 -2.32
C VAL A 442 -0.39 9.09 -3.55
N ILE A 443 -0.18 7.78 -3.43
CA ILE A 443 0.32 6.92 -4.50
C ILE A 443 -0.72 5.87 -4.86
N SER A 444 -0.53 5.22 -6.00
CA SER A 444 -1.45 4.16 -6.44
C SER A 444 -1.55 3.03 -5.41
N PHE A 445 -2.76 2.50 -5.23
CA PHE A 445 -3.03 1.38 -4.34
C PHE A 445 -2.22 0.14 -4.74
N ALA A 446 -1.86 -0.69 -3.76
CA ALA A 446 -1.21 -1.98 -4.03
C ALA A 446 -2.18 -3.00 -4.61
N ILE A 447 -1.63 -3.92 -5.38
CA ILE A 447 -2.33 -5.12 -5.82
C ILE A 447 -1.72 -6.31 -5.07
N LEU A 448 -2.54 -7.21 -4.53
CA LEU A 448 -2.11 -8.41 -3.79
C LEU A 448 -1.24 -8.08 -2.55
N ASP A 449 -1.65 -7.07 -1.78
CA ASP A 449 -0.90 -6.55 -0.61
C ASP A 449 0.57 -6.27 -0.91
N SER A 450 0.86 -5.86 -2.15
CA SER A 450 2.22 -5.67 -2.60
C SER A 450 2.92 -4.53 -1.87
N TRP A 451 4.23 -4.68 -1.81
CA TRP A 451 5.14 -3.66 -1.34
C TRP A 451 6.13 -3.28 -2.45
N SER A 452 6.70 -2.10 -2.32
CA SER A 452 7.80 -1.59 -3.15
C SER A 452 8.58 -0.63 -2.28
N SER A 453 9.91 -0.67 -2.33
CA SER A 453 10.71 0.35 -1.66
C SER A 453 10.88 1.52 -2.61
N PRO A 454 10.72 2.78 -2.15
CA PRO A 454 11.03 3.94 -2.97
C PRO A 454 12.51 3.94 -3.40
N SER A 455 12.83 4.70 -4.44
CA SER A 455 14.20 4.90 -4.91
C SER A 455 14.47 6.36 -5.20
N ILE A 456 15.64 6.84 -4.83
CA ILE A 456 16.06 8.22 -5.01
C ILE A 456 16.81 8.35 -6.33
N ASP A 457 16.37 9.29 -7.17
CA ASP A 457 17.13 9.76 -8.32
C ASP A 457 17.95 11.00 -7.91
N PRO A 458 19.27 10.84 -7.75
CA PRO A 458 20.11 11.92 -7.28
C PRO A 458 20.31 13.04 -8.31
N ASN A 459 20.16 12.74 -9.60
CA ASN A 459 20.48 13.66 -10.68
C ASN A 459 19.29 14.58 -11.00
N ASN A 460 18.06 14.08 -10.83
CA ASN A 460 16.84 14.85 -11.15
C ASN A 460 16.04 15.29 -9.92
N HIS A 461 16.61 15.20 -8.71
CA HIS A 461 15.97 15.61 -7.46
C HIS A 461 14.59 14.98 -7.23
N SER A 462 14.44 13.70 -7.58
CA SER A 462 13.15 13.00 -7.46
C SER A 462 13.24 11.72 -6.61
N VAL A 463 12.10 11.31 -6.07
CA VAL A 463 11.90 9.98 -5.47
C VAL A 463 10.88 9.23 -6.32
N ILE A 464 11.25 8.01 -6.70
CA ILE A 464 10.47 7.15 -7.58
C ILE A 464 9.87 6.02 -6.76
N VAL A 465 8.61 5.72 -7.03
CA VAL A 465 7.88 4.60 -6.42
C VAL A 465 7.07 3.88 -7.50
N ALA A 466 6.98 2.56 -7.37
CA ALA A 466 6.16 1.72 -8.23
C ALA A 466 5.09 1.02 -7.39
N SER A 467 3.82 1.20 -7.74
CA SER A 467 2.70 0.63 -6.98
C SER A 467 1.48 0.47 -7.87
N GLY A 468 0.75 -0.64 -7.71
CA GLY A 468 -0.41 -0.93 -8.55
C GLY A 468 -0.01 -0.94 -10.03
N PHE A 469 -0.68 -0.15 -10.86
CA PHE A 469 -0.42 -0.06 -12.30
C PHE A 469 0.41 1.17 -12.70
N THR A 470 1.18 1.74 -11.77
CA THR A 470 1.92 2.97 -12.04
C THR A 470 3.34 2.94 -11.50
N ILE A 471 4.21 3.68 -12.19
CA ILE A 471 5.53 4.08 -11.75
C ILE A 471 5.53 5.60 -11.76
N ALA A 472 5.79 6.24 -10.63
CA ALA A 472 5.69 7.69 -10.51
C ALA A 472 6.92 8.28 -9.84
N ALA A 473 7.28 9.49 -10.24
CA ALA A 473 8.31 10.30 -9.59
C ALA A 473 7.71 11.52 -8.92
N TYR A 474 8.22 11.83 -7.75
CA TYR A 474 7.82 12.95 -6.92
C TYR A 474 9.03 13.85 -6.64
N ASP A 475 8.81 15.16 -6.63
CA ASP A 475 9.84 16.13 -6.25
C ASP A 475 10.27 15.88 -4.80
N ARG A 476 11.59 15.76 -4.57
CA ARG A 476 12.14 15.44 -3.24
C ARG A 476 11.83 16.48 -2.18
N ILE A 477 11.59 17.73 -2.57
CA ILE A 477 11.41 18.87 -1.68
C ILE A 477 9.93 19.15 -1.44
N THR A 478 9.09 19.11 -2.48
CA THR A 478 7.68 19.49 -2.36
C THR A 478 6.72 18.32 -2.27
N GLY A 479 7.15 17.12 -2.71
CA GLY A 479 6.26 15.97 -2.86
C GLY A 479 5.35 16.04 -4.09
N ASP A 480 5.46 17.08 -4.92
CA ASP A 480 4.63 17.19 -6.13
C ASP A 480 4.98 16.08 -7.12
N GLU A 481 3.96 15.47 -7.73
CA GLU A 481 4.17 14.51 -8.81
C GLU A 481 4.82 15.19 -10.02
N LEU A 482 5.97 14.68 -10.45
CA LEU A 482 6.70 15.17 -11.62
C LEU A 482 6.23 14.46 -12.89
N TRP A 483 6.02 13.15 -12.81
CA TRP A 483 5.48 12.31 -13.87
C TRP A 483 4.92 11.01 -13.27
N CYS A 484 3.99 10.40 -14.01
CA CYS A 484 3.40 9.11 -13.68
C CYS A 484 3.20 8.28 -14.96
N THR A 485 3.78 7.10 -14.99
CA THR A 485 3.83 6.20 -16.14
C THR A 485 2.96 4.98 -15.86
N PRO A 486 1.87 4.77 -16.62
CA PRO A 486 1.03 3.59 -16.45
C PRO A 486 1.73 2.33 -16.99
N THR A 487 1.49 1.20 -16.35
CA THR A 487 1.94 -0.12 -16.78
C THR A 487 0.75 -0.97 -17.24
N SER A 488 1.00 -1.91 -18.16
CA SER A 488 -0.05 -2.82 -18.66
C SER A 488 -0.42 -3.91 -17.65
N LEU A 489 0.50 -4.21 -16.73
CA LEU A 489 0.37 -5.20 -15.68
C LEU A 489 0.76 -4.56 -14.34
N PRO A 490 0.21 -5.03 -13.21
CA PRO A 490 0.50 -4.42 -11.93
C PRO A 490 1.95 -4.69 -11.51
N ILE A 491 2.47 -3.89 -10.59
CA ILE A 491 3.77 -4.07 -9.95
C ILE A 491 3.55 -4.74 -8.58
N VAL A 492 4.18 -5.88 -8.36
CA VAL A 492 4.03 -6.66 -7.12
C VAL A 492 5.41 -7.02 -6.56
N ASN A 493 5.69 -6.54 -5.34
CA ASN A 493 6.88 -6.84 -4.52
C ASN A 493 8.22 -6.40 -5.12
N ALA A 494 8.22 -5.59 -6.18
CA ALA A 494 9.43 -5.14 -6.86
C ALA A 494 9.70 -3.66 -6.58
N SER A 495 10.97 -3.31 -6.38
CA SER A 495 11.40 -1.93 -6.17
C SER A 495 12.04 -1.34 -7.44
N PRO A 496 11.94 -0.02 -7.70
CA PRO A 496 12.60 0.60 -8.83
C PRO A 496 14.14 0.49 -8.71
N CYS A 497 14.84 0.33 -9.82
CA CYS A 497 16.30 0.39 -9.88
C CYS A 497 16.73 1.58 -10.74
N VAL A 498 17.35 2.58 -10.13
CA VAL A 498 17.75 3.84 -10.78
C VAL A 498 19.22 3.79 -11.18
N THR A 499 19.54 4.26 -12.39
CA THR A 499 20.93 4.51 -12.81
C THR A 499 21.36 5.93 -12.46
N ASP A 500 22.63 6.13 -12.16
CA ASP A 500 23.20 7.44 -11.81
C ASP A 500 24.45 7.82 -12.63
N ASP A 501 24.89 6.96 -13.55
CA ASP A 501 26.15 7.04 -14.30
C ASP A 501 25.97 7.07 -15.83
N LEU A 502 24.74 7.25 -16.34
CA LEU A 502 24.45 7.27 -17.79
C LEU A 502 24.45 8.68 -18.41
N ASP A 503 25.13 9.66 -17.81
CA ASP A 503 25.44 10.98 -18.38
C ASP A 503 24.32 11.64 -19.23
N GLY A 504 23.16 11.93 -18.64
CA GLY A 504 22.03 12.56 -19.34
C GLY A 504 21.10 11.57 -20.06
N THR A 505 21.30 10.27 -19.84
CA THR A 505 20.41 9.18 -20.27
C THR A 505 20.10 8.21 -19.13
N ASN A 506 19.99 8.70 -17.89
CA ASN A 506 19.62 7.85 -16.76
C ASN A 506 18.23 7.23 -16.94
N ARG A 507 18.09 6.05 -16.36
CA ARG A 507 16.94 5.16 -16.50
C ARG A 507 16.46 4.70 -15.12
N VAL A 508 15.19 4.34 -15.06
CA VAL A 508 14.66 3.49 -14.00
C VAL A 508 14.18 2.18 -14.60
N PHE A 509 14.54 1.08 -13.95
CA PHE A 509 14.16 -0.27 -14.31
C PHE A 509 13.23 -0.87 -13.26
N ILE A 510 12.20 -1.58 -13.71
CA ILE A 510 11.23 -2.26 -12.84
C ILE A 510 10.63 -3.47 -13.57
N THR A 511 10.27 -4.51 -12.82
CA THR A 511 9.50 -5.63 -13.34
C THR A 511 8.02 -5.50 -13.03
N ASP A 512 7.18 -5.84 -14.00
CA ASP A 512 5.75 -6.04 -13.73
C ASP A 512 5.46 -7.41 -13.10
N TYR A 513 4.18 -7.69 -12.83
CA TYR A 513 3.71 -8.93 -12.23
C TYR A 513 2.99 -9.83 -13.23
N THR A 514 3.43 -11.07 -13.28
CA THR A 514 2.65 -12.19 -13.80
C THR A 514 2.81 -13.37 -12.87
N PHE A 515 1.74 -14.14 -12.66
CA PHE A 515 1.82 -15.39 -11.93
C PHE A 515 0.71 -16.32 -12.40
N ALA A 516 1.06 -17.52 -12.86
CA ALA A 516 0.11 -18.59 -13.20
C ALA A 516 -0.97 -18.25 -14.26
N ALA A 517 -0.82 -17.13 -15.00
CA ALA A 517 -1.80 -16.63 -15.96
C ALA A 517 -1.46 -16.94 -17.44
N GLY A 518 -0.35 -17.65 -17.70
CA GLY A 518 0.13 -17.93 -19.07
C GLY A 518 0.69 -16.70 -19.81
N ALA A 519 0.74 -15.54 -19.16
CA ALA A 519 1.47 -14.35 -19.59
C ALA A 519 2.91 -14.39 -19.07
N THR A 520 3.83 -13.72 -19.75
CA THR A 520 5.22 -13.54 -19.30
C THR A 520 5.38 -12.18 -18.64
N GLY A 521 6.17 -12.11 -17.57
CA GLY A 521 6.56 -10.84 -16.98
C GLY A 521 7.40 -9.99 -17.94
N SER A 522 7.59 -8.72 -17.60
CA SER A 522 8.35 -7.77 -18.40
C SER A 522 9.33 -6.97 -17.55
N LEU A 523 10.49 -6.66 -18.12
CA LEU A 523 11.38 -5.61 -17.64
C LEU A 523 11.08 -4.31 -18.38
N ILE A 524 10.71 -3.27 -17.63
CA ILE A 524 10.33 -1.95 -18.15
C ILE A 524 11.49 -0.99 -17.90
N CYS A 525 11.88 -0.24 -18.93
CA CYS A 525 12.89 0.82 -18.87
C CYS A 525 12.24 2.17 -19.13
N ILE A 526 12.32 3.08 -18.16
CA ILE A 526 11.75 4.43 -18.24
C ILE A 526 12.88 5.46 -18.19
N ASN A 527 12.73 6.51 -18.98
CA ASN A 527 13.67 7.62 -19.00
C ASN A 527 13.49 8.53 -17.77
N LEU A 528 14.61 8.93 -17.15
CA LEU A 528 14.61 9.87 -16.02
C LEU A 528 15.05 11.28 -16.42
N ASP A 529 16.06 11.36 -17.29
CA ASP A 529 16.69 12.63 -17.63
C ASP A 529 15.89 13.43 -18.67
N PRO A 530 15.96 14.77 -18.69
CA PRO A 530 15.29 15.58 -19.69
C PRO A 530 15.66 15.21 -21.14
N SER A 531 14.71 15.44 -22.06
CA SER A 531 14.92 15.21 -23.49
C SER A 531 16.05 16.06 -24.05
N SER A 532 16.90 15.45 -24.87
CA SER A 532 18.05 16.05 -25.53
C SER A 532 18.34 15.37 -26.88
N PRO A 533 19.22 15.91 -27.75
CA PRO A 533 19.55 15.25 -29.01
C PRO A 533 20.12 13.83 -28.87
N THR A 534 20.70 13.48 -27.72
CA THR A 534 21.21 12.14 -27.40
C THR A 534 20.24 11.32 -26.54
N ASN A 535 19.18 11.94 -26.02
CA ASN A 535 18.12 11.31 -25.24
C ASN A 535 16.75 11.79 -25.74
N PRO A 536 16.15 11.17 -26.77
CA PRO A 536 14.94 11.71 -27.41
C PRO A 536 13.65 11.50 -26.58
N TYR A 537 13.75 10.96 -25.37
CA TYR A 537 12.63 10.60 -24.51
C TYR A 537 12.38 11.70 -23.47
N GLU A 538 11.12 11.94 -23.13
CA GLU A 538 10.77 12.80 -21.99
C GLU A 538 10.88 12.04 -20.67
N PRO A 539 11.10 12.71 -19.51
CA PRO A 539 11.03 12.05 -18.21
C PRO A 539 9.71 11.32 -18.01
N GLY A 540 9.75 10.08 -17.52
CA GLY A 540 8.59 9.20 -17.38
C GLY A 540 8.19 8.47 -18.68
N GLU A 541 8.81 8.75 -19.82
CA GLU A 541 8.54 8.00 -21.05
C GLU A 541 9.21 6.62 -21.03
N ALA A 542 8.46 5.59 -21.41
CA ALA A 542 9.01 4.26 -21.60
C ALA A 542 9.98 4.24 -22.80
N VAL A 543 11.24 3.90 -22.54
CA VAL A 543 12.29 3.77 -23.56
C VAL A 543 12.14 2.43 -24.28
N TRP A 544 11.94 1.36 -23.50
CA TRP A 544 11.65 0.03 -24.01
C TRP A 544 11.04 -0.86 -22.92
N THR A 545 10.38 -1.93 -23.36
CA THR A 545 9.89 -3.03 -22.52
C THR A 545 10.37 -4.33 -23.13
N ALA A 546 10.94 -5.22 -22.31
CA ALA A 546 11.42 -6.53 -22.71
C ALA A 546 10.60 -7.63 -22.03
N SER A 547 10.01 -8.54 -22.81
CA SER A 547 9.35 -9.73 -22.25
C SER A 547 10.39 -10.70 -21.68
N LEU A 548 10.10 -11.21 -20.50
CA LEU A 548 10.94 -12.14 -19.74
C LEU A 548 10.50 -13.59 -20.00
N PRO A 549 11.40 -14.59 -19.85
CA PRO A 549 11.07 -15.99 -20.14
C PRO A 549 10.18 -16.66 -19.07
N GLY A 550 9.97 -16.03 -17.92
CA GLY A 550 9.20 -16.57 -16.79
C GLY A 550 8.26 -15.53 -16.15
N ASP A 551 7.57 -15.94 -15.10
CA ASP A 551 6.73 -15.07 -14.28
C ASP A 551 7.58 -14.06 -13.51
N CYS A 552 6.95 -13.00 -13.01
CA CYS A 552 7.59 -11.99 -12.17
C CYS A 552 6.76 -11.71 -10.94
N SER A 553 7.38 -11.77 -9.77
CA SER A 553 6.74 -11.50 -8.47
C SER A 553 7.81 -11.16 -7.44
N GLY A 554 8.23 -9.90 -7.43
CA GLY A 554 9.26 -9.36 -6.52
C GLY A 554 10.68 -9.21 -7.09
N ASN A 555 10.83 -9.35 -8.40
CA ASN A 555 12.11 -9.39 -9.08
C ASN A 555 12.78 -8.02 -9.27
N THR A 556 13.15 -7.36 -8.16
CA THR A 556 13.86 -6.07 -8.18
C THR A 556 15.15 -6.13 -9.02
N PRO A 557 15.27 -5.37 -10.12
CA PRO A 557 16.47 -5.37 -10.96
C PRO A 557 17.68 -4.78 -10.22
N ALA A 558 18.89 -5.17 -10.61
CA ALA A 558 20.13 -4.49 -10.21
C ALA A 558 20.82 -3.91 -11.44
N TYR A 559 21.62 -2.87 -11.24
CA TYR A 559 22.33 -2.17 -12.30
C TYR A 559 23.78 -1.90 -11.95
N HIS A 560 24.67 -2.10 -12.94
CA HIS A 560 26.08 -1.73 -12.86
C HIS A 560 26.67 -1.45 -14.25
N GLU A 561 27.33 -0.31 -14.42
CA GLU A 561 28.17 0.04 -15.58
C GLU A 561 27.53 -0.29 -16.94
N GLY A 562 26.32 0.21 -17.19
CA GLY A 562 25.60 0.05 -18.46
C GLY A 562 24.87 -1.28 -18.63
N VAL A 563 24.84 -2.14 -17.61
CA VAL A 563 24.12 -3.43 -17.66
C VAL A 563 23.08 -3.50 -16.54
N VAL A 564 21.85 -3.86 -16.91
CA VAL A 564 20.78 -4.19 -15.97
C VAL A 564 20.61 -5.70 -15.88
N TYR A 565 20.53 -6.20 -14.66
CA TYR A 565 20.37 -7.61 -14.31
C TYR A 565 19.01 -7.81 -13.65
N VAL A 566 18.30 -8.86 -14.05
CA VAL A 566 16.97 -9.16 -13.53
C VAL A 566 16.79 -10.66 -13.40
N ALA A 567 16.06 -11.10 -12.39
CA ALA A 567 15.66 -12.49 -12.25
C ALA A 567 14.17 -12.68 -12.59
N THR A 568 13.74 -13.92 -12.77
CA THR A 568 12.33 -14.27 -12.95
C THR A 568 11.93 -15.34 -11.95
N ALA A 569 10.64 -15.36 -11.62
CA ALA A 569 10.00 -16.50 -10.98
C ALA A 569 9.94 -17.70 -11.95
N ASP A 570 9.26 -18.78 -11.53
CA ASP A 570 8.99 -19.91 -12.41
C ASP A 570 8.01 -19.51 -13.54
N ASN A 571 7.63 -20.42 -14.42
CA ASN A 571 6.71 -20.11 -15.52
C ASN A 571 5.28 -20.64 -15.26
N GLY A 572 4.88 -20.74 -14.00
CA GLY A 572 3.57 -21.27 -13.56
C GLY A 572 3.39 -22.78 -13.80
N SER A 573 4.37 -23.47 -14.40
CA SER A 573 4.34 -24.91 -14.70
C SER A 573 5.40 -25.73 -13.92
N GLY A 574 6.04 -25.11 -12.93
CA GLY A 574 7.15 -25.71 -12.18
C GLY A 574 8.49 -25.69 -12.94
N GLY A 575 8.67 -24.72 -13.84
CA GLY A 575 9.93 -24.46 -14.54
C GLY A 575 10.99 -23.78 -13.65
N ALA A 576 12.23 -23.77 -14.12
CA ALA A 576 13.29 -22.97 -13.50
C ALA A 576 13.05 -21.48 -13.76
N GLY A 577 13.25 -20.64 -12.74
CA GLY A 577 13.40 -19.20 -12.95
C GLY A 577 14.71 -18.89 -13.66
N HIS A 578 14.85 -17.67 -14.16
CA HIS A 578 16.01 -17.23 -14.95
C HIS A 578 16.69 -16.04 -14.29
N VAL A 579 17.97 -15.84 -14.60
CA VAL A 579 18.66 -14.56 -14.41
C VAL A 579 19.13 -14.10 -15.78
N LEU A 580 18.87 -12.84 -16.11
CA LEU A 580 19.14 -12.23 -17.40
C LEU A 580 19.93 -10.94 -17.24
N ALA A 581 20.70 -10.59 -18.27
CA ALA A 581 21.36 -9.30 -18.40
C ALA A 581 20.92 -8.60 -19.68
N TYR A 582 20.66 -7.29 -19.59
CA TYR A 582 20.29 -6.45 -20.73
C TYR A 582 21.19 -5.20 -20.79
N ASP A 583 21.38 -4.69 -22.00
CA ASP A 583 22.06 -3.41 -22.23
C ASP A 583 21.15 -2.27 -21.76
N ALA A 584 21.53 -1.63 -20.65
CA ALA A 584 20.78 -0.52 -20.05
C ALA A 584 20.84 0.75 -20.90
N THR A 585 21.83 0.86 -21.78
CA THR A 585 22.04 2.03 -22.65
C THR A 585 21.20 2.00 -23.92
N SER A 586 20.54 0.86 -24.20
CA SER A 586 19.76 0.67 -25.41
C SER A 586 18.56 1.63 -25.46
N THR A 587 18.29 2.16 -26.65
CA THR A 587 17.11 3.02 -26.95
C THR A 587 16.01 2.26 -27.68
N SER A 588 16.08 0.92 -27.70
CA SER A 588 15.01 0.04 -28.17
C SER A 588 15.11 -1.28 -27.44
N THR A 589 14.03 -2.06 -27.37
CA THR A 589 14.03 -3.36 -26.65
C THR A 589 15.23 -4.23 -27.08
N PRO A 590 16.22 -4.43 -26.18
CA PRO A 590 17.39 -5.23 -26.51
C PRO A 590 17.08 -6.73 -26.31
N SER A 591 17.78 -7.58 -27.06
CA SER A 591 17.90 -8.99 -26.68
C SER A 591 18.75 -9.11 -25.41
N PRO A 592 18.52 -10.13 -24.55
CA PRO A 592 19.40 -10.36 -23.41
C PRO A 592 20.83 -10.62 -23.89
N ILE A 593 21.81 -10.02 -23.21
CA ILE A 593 23.24 -10.28 -23.39
C ILE A 593 23.53 -11.75 -23.08
N TRP A 594 22.91 -12.25 -22.02
CA TRP A 594 22.86 -13.65 -21.63
C TRP A 594 21.58 -13.93 -20.82
N ASP A 595 21.20 -15.19 -20.81
CA ASP A 595 20.04 -15.73 -20.10
C ASP A 595 20.45 -17.07 -19.49
N THR A 596 20.37 -17.18 -18.17
CA THR A 596 20.79 -18.37 -17.42
C THR A 596 19.65 -18.89 -16.55
N PRO A 597 19.13 -20.10 -16.82
CA PRO A 597 18.14 -20.70 -15.95
C PRO A 597 18.76 -21.13 -14.62
N ASN A 598 17.95 -21.14 -13.57
CA ASN A 598 18.29 -21.77 -12.31
C ASN A 598 18.60 -23.26 -12.57
N PRO A 599 19.72 -23.80 -12.05
CA PRO A 599 19.99 -25.24 -12.11
C PRO A 599 18.92 -26.08 -11.40
N GLU A 600 18.22 -25.50 -10.43
CA GLU A 600 17.08 -26.12 -9.77
C GLU A 600 15.76 -25.67 -10.43
N PRO A 601 14.70 -26.50 -10.44
CA PRO A 601 13.39 -26.16 -11.01
C PRO A 601 12.61 -25.21 -10.07
N LEU A 602 13.24 -24.09 -9.71
CA LEU A 602 12.76 -23.11 -8.75
C LEU A 602 12.87 -21.70 -9.33
N GLY A 603 11.87 -20.87 -9.06
CA GLY A 603 11.84 -19.45 -9.41
C GLY A 603 12.64 -18.58 -8.44
N PHE A 604 13.13 -17.44 -8.92
CA PHE A 604 13.61 -16.36 -8.05
C PHE A 604 12.45 -15.40 -7.81
N PHE A 605 12.14 -15.10 -6.56
CA PHE A 605 11.04 -14.17 -6.21
C PHE A 605 11.58 -12.86 -5.63
N GLY A 606 12.90 -12.77 -5.44
CA GLY A 606 13.58 -11.57 -4.97
C GLY A 606 14.38 -10.89 -6.06
N GLY A 607 14.99 -9.77 -5.68
CA GLY A 607 15.97 -9.07 -6.50
C GLY A 607 17.33 -9.80 -6.57
N VAL A 608 18.17 -9.33 -7.49
CA VAL A 608 19.55 -9.80 -7.67
C VAL A 608 20.57 -8.82 -7.09
N THR A 609 21.78 -9.28 -6.82
CA THR A 609 22.88 -8.42 -6.32
C THR A 609 24.07 -8.49 -7.26
N TYR A 610 24.61 -7.34 -7.64
CA TYR A 610 25.90 -7.26 -8.34
C TYR A 610 27.03 -7.05 -7.32
N HIS A 611 28.08 -7.87 -7.40
CA HIS A 611 29.30 -7.65 -6.61
C HIS A 611 30.54 -8.20 -7.31
N ASN A 612 31.55 -7.35 -7.51
CA ASN A 612 32.88 -7.72 -8.04
C ASN A 612 32.84 -8.63 -9.28
N GLY A 613 32.02 -8.28 -10.27
CA GLY A 613 31.91 -9.04 -11.53
C GLY A 613 31.03 -10.29 -11.46
N PHE A 614 30.25 -10.46 -10.39
CA PHE A 614 29.32 -11.58 -10.22
C PHE A 614 27.91 -11.12 -9.88
N ILE A 615 26.92 -11.93 -10.28
CA ILE A 615 25.52 -11.79 -9.90
C ILE A 615 25.14 -12.89 -8.92
N TYR A 616 24.40 -12.51 -7.88
CA TYR A 616 23.89 -13.42 -6.87
C TYR A 616 22.37 -13.35 -6.81
N ALA A 617 21.72 -14.50 -6.67
CA ALA A 617 20.26 -14.62 -6.58
C ALA A 617 19.88 -15.78 -5.67
N SER A 618 18.80 -15.62 -4.89
CA SER A 618 18.24 -16.67 -4.03
C SER A 618 16.83 -17.02 -4.48
N SER A 619 16.56 -18.32 -4.61
CA SER A 619 15.29 -18.82 -5.10
C SER A 619 14.26 -18.98 -3.99
N TYR A 620 13.03 -19.24 -4.40
CA TYR A 620 11.92 -19.53 -3.52
C TYR A 620 11.31 -20.89 -3.87
N ASN A 621 10.93 -21.65 -2.85
CA ASN A 621 10.22 -22.91 -3.03
C ASN A 621 8.96 -22.93 -2.16
N PHE A 622 7.79 -23.08 -2.77
CA PHE A 622 6.52 -23.14 -2.04
C PHE A 622 6.41 -24.35 -1.11
N GLN A 623 7.22 -25.38 -1.33
CA GLN A 623 7.22 -26.62 -0.55
C GLN A 623 8.61 -26.92 0.04
N GLY A 624 8.65 -27.74 1.09
CA GLY A 624 9.88 -28.22 1.73
C GLY A 624 10.28 -27.46 3.00
N GLY A 625 11.48 -27.76 3.52
CA GLY A 625 11.99 -27.22 4.79
C GLY A 625 13.06 -26.15 4.62
N GLN A 626 13.91 -25.99 5.66
CA GLN A 626 14.93 -24.94 5.77
C GLN A 626 15.95 -24.86 4.60
N ARG A 627 16.10 -25.92 3.81
CA ARG A 627 17.04 -26.00 2.67
C ARG A 627 16.36 -26.31 1.35
N SER A 628 15.08 -25.95 1.19
CA SER A 628 14.29 -26.31 0.01
C SER A 628 14.54 -25.43 -1.21
N ALA A 629 15.25 -24.32 -1.05
CA ALA A 629 15.62 -23.40 -2.12
C ALA A 629 17.13 -23.44 -2.37
N ASN A 630 17.62 -22.53 -3.21
CA ASN A 630 19.04 -22.40 -3.52
C ASN A 630 19.47 -20.96 -3.75
N THR A 631 20.72 -20.68 -3.43
CA THR A 631 21.41 -19.44 -3.79
C THR A 631 22.45 -19.74 -4.85
N ILE A 632 22.55 -18.90 -5.87
CA ILE A 632 23.46 -19.07 -6.99
C ILE A 632 24.42 -17.89 -7.13
N LYS A 633 25.55 -18.17 -7.80
CA LYS A 633 26.51 -17.16 -8.26
C LYS A 633 26.75 -17.35 -9.75
N LEU A 634 26.60 -16.27 -10.51
CA LEU A 634 26.84 -16.21 -11.95
C LEU A 634 27.96 -15.22 -12.26
N ASP A 635 28.75 -15.51 -13.29
CA ASP A 635 29.64 -14.51 -13.89
C ASP A 635 28.80 -13.41 -14.56
N ALA A 636 29.00 -12.15 -14.17
CA ALA A 636 28.13 -11.05 -14.60
C ALA A 636 28.29 -10.70 -16.09
N THR A 637 29.40 -11.08 -16.72
CA THR A 637 29.66 -10.81 -18.14
C THR A 637 29.08 -11.90 -19.04
N THR A 638 29.14 -13.15 -18.62
CA THR A 638 28.81 -14.32 -19.45
C THR A 638 27.55 -15.06 -19.03
N GLY A 639 27.03 -14.81 -17.82
CA GLY A 639 25.96 -15.58 -17.20
C GLY A 639 26.41 -16.96 -16.69
N ALA A 640 27.68 -17.33 -16.83
CA ALA A 640 28.13 -18.68 -16.48
C ALA A 640 27.96 -18.99 -14.99
N LEU A 641 27.21 -20.06 -14.68
CA LEU A 641 27.03 -20.57 -13.32
C LEU A 641 28.38 -20.96 -12.70
N GLN A 642 28.72 -20.29 -11.60
CA GLN A 642 29.92 -20.59 -10.81
C GLN A 642 29.62 -21.66 -9.76
N TRP A 643 28.48 -21.52 -9.07
CA TRP A 643 27.99 -22.50 -8.11
C TRP A 643 26.51 -22.27 -7.77
N SER A 644 25.90 -23.31 -7.20
CA SER A 644 24.57 -23.30 -6.58
C SER A 644 24.69 -24.02 -5.23
N VAL A 645 24.10 -23.46 -4.18
CA VAL A 645 24.10 -24.05 -2.84
C VAL A 645 22.67 -24.07 -2.28
N PRO A 646 22.21 -25.18 -1.66
CA PRO A 646 20.89 -25.20 -1.01
C PRO A 646 20.81 -24.19 0.13
N THR A 647 19.70 -23.45 0.20
CA THR A 647 19.44 -22.39 1.18
C THR A 647 17.97 -22.38 1.58
N VAL A 648 17.65 -21.56 2.57
CA VAL A 648 16.30 -21.15 2.90
C VAL A 648 15.66 -20.43 1.72
N ARG A 649 14.35 -20.62 1.56
CA ARG A 649 13.57 -19.87 0.57
C ARG A 649 13.43 -18.42 0.99
N THR A 650 13.52 -17.52 0.03
CA THR A 650 13.40 -16.08 0.30
C THR A 650 13.00 -15.25 -0.92
N ASN A 651 12.47 -14.06 -0.66
CA ASN A 651 12.34 -12.94 -1.61
C ASN A 651 13.39 -11.84 -1.29
N ALA A 652 14.09 -11.90 -0.15
CA ALA A 652 15.13 -10.93 0.18
C ALA A 652 16.33 -11.04 -0.78
N THR A 653 16.91 -9.90 -1.10
CA THR A 653 18.07 -9.81 -2.00
C THR A 653 19.36 -10.20 -1.25
N PRO A 654 20.22 -11.07 -1.80
CA PRO A 654 21.43 -11.54 -1.10
C PRO A 654 22.42 -10.42 -0.80
N ILE A 655 23.02 -10.38 0.40
CA ILE A 655 24.01 -9.36 0.77
C ILE A 655 25.41 -9.94 0.67
N ILE A 656 26.29 -9.33 -0.13
CA ILE A 656 27.63 -9.86 -0.45
C ILE A 656 28.72 -9.09 0.27
N LEU A 657 29.32 -9.72 1.27
CA LEU A 657 30.39 -9.15 2.08
C LEU A 657 31.76 -9.22 1.38
N SER A 658 32.62 -8.24 1.68
CA SER A 658 33.97 -8.13 1.12
C SER A 658 34.92 -9.30 1.43
N ASN A 659 34.57 -10.16 2.38
CA ASN A 659 35.31 -11.37 2.74
C ASN A 659 34.75 -12.65 2.07
N ASN A 660 34.07 -12.49 0.93
CA ASN A 660 33.43 -13.57 0.16
C ASN A 660 32.40 -14.35 0.99
N ARG A 661 31.71 -13.67 1.90
CA ARG A 661 30.57 -14.25 2.62
C ARG A 661 29.29 -13.63 2.11
N ILE A 662 28.24 -14.44 2.07
CA ILE A 662 26.92 -14.05 1.60
C ILE A 662 25.95 -14.21 2.75
N ILE A 663 25.10 -13.22 2.94
CA ILE A 663 24.00 -13.28 3.89
C ILE A 663 22.71 -13.47 3.10
N VAL A 664 21.94 -14.47 3.50
CA VAL A 664 20.59 -14.70 2.99
C VAL A 664 19.63 -14.57 4.17
N SER A 665 18.74 -13.58 4.10
CA SER A 665 17.60 -13.46 5.01
C SER A 665 16.45 -14.24 4.42
N GLY A 666 15.82 -15.13 5.15
CA GLY A 666 14.76 -15.95 4.58
C GLY A 666 13.87 -16.60 5.61
N GLY A 667 12.97 -17.45 5.13
CA GLY A 667 11.99 -18.11 5.97
C GLY A 667 10.67 -17.38 6.06
N VAL A 668 9.59 -18.17 6.12
CA VAL A 668 8.21 -17.70 6.25
C VAL A 668 7.75 -18.11 7.64
N PRO A 669 7.34 -17.16 8.50
CA PRO A 669 6.76 -17.48 9.79
C PRO A 669 5.62 -18.51 9.63
N THR A 670 5.58 -19.53 10.49
CA THR A 670 4.56 -20.58 10.45
C THR A 670 3.45 -20.27 11.45
N SER A 671 2.19 -20.43 11.03
CA SER A 671 0.99 -20.35 11.87
C SER A 671 0.14 -21.63 11.71
N PRO A 672 -0.67 -22.02 12.71
CA PRO A 672 -1.60 -23.15 12.59
C PRO A 672 -2.57 -23.05 11.39
N SER A 673 -2.83 -21.83 10.91
CA SER A 673 -3.73 -21.55 9.78
C SER A 673 -3.02 -21.35 8.44
N THR A 674 -1.69 -21.18 8.41
CA THR A 674 -0.98 -20.93 7.16
C THR A 674 -0.79 -22.22 6.37
N ILE A 675 -1.30 -22.22 5.13
CA ILE A 675 -1.21 -23.31 4.15
C ILE A 675 0.26 -23.59 3.71
N PHE A 676 1.17 -22.67 4.03
CA PHE A 676 2.59 -22.80 3.73
C PHE A 676 3.28 -23.70 4.76
N THR A 677 3.46 -24.98 4.41
CA THR A 677 4.48 -25.81 5.05
C THR A 677 5.84 -25.20 4.71
N GLY A 678 6.47 -24.51 5.67
CA GLY A 678 7.55 -23.57 5.39
C GLY A 678 8.80 -23.71 6.24
N SER A 679 9.87 -23.10 5.75
CA SER A 679 11.11 -22.82 6.49
C SER A 679 10.91 -21.66 7.45
N LEU A 680 11.56 -21.69 8.61
CA LEU A 680 11.37 -20.68 9.65
C LEU A 680 12.24 -19.45 9.40
N PRO A 681 11.81 -18.25 9.88
CA PRO A 681 12.60 -17.03 9.81
C PRO A 681 14.01 -17.23 10.32
N SER A 682 14.98 -16.91 9.49
CA SER A 682 16.39 -17.10 9.80
C SER A 682 17.29 -16.20 8.95
N ILE A 683 18.52 -16.04 9.43
CA ILE A 683 19.65 -15.56 8.65
C ILE A 683 20.59 -16.73 8.39
N GLU A 684 21.00 -16.90 7.14
CA GLU A 684 22.07 -17.80 6.74
C GLU A 684 23.33 -17.03 6.39
N LEU A 685 24.48 -17.57 6.81
CA LEU A 685 25.78 -17.10 6.37
C LEU A 685 26.44 -18.16 5.49
N ILE A 686 26.74 -17.80 4.25
CA ILE A 686 27.36 -18.67 3.25
C ILE A 686 28.78 -18.21 3.02
N GLN A 687 29.71 -19.16 2.88
CA GLN A 687 31.06 -18.90 2.42
C GLN A 687 31.18 -19.25 0.93
N ASP A 688 31.57 -18.27 0.12
CA ASP A 688 32.00 -18.49 -1.25
C ASP A 688 33.47 -18.96 -1.26
N LEU A 689 33.71 -20.10 -1.90
CA LEU A 689 35.01 -20.77 -2.04
C LEU A 689 35.58 -20.60 -3.46
N GLY A 690 35.01 -19.70 -4.26
CA GLY A 690 35.36 -19.43 -5.64
C GLY A 690 34.43 -20.16 -6.60
N ASN A 691 34.58 -21.49 -6.71
CA ASN A 691 33.83 -22.36 -7.62
C ASN A 691 32.81 -23.27 -6.90
N SER A 692 32.61 -23.04 -5.61
CA SER A 692 31.65 -23.74 -4.76
C SER A 692 31.30 -22.82 -3.60
N ALA A 693 30.24 -23.15 -2.88
CA ALA A 693 29.87 -22.45 -1.66
C ALA A 693 29.41 -23.43 -0.59
N SER A 694 29.49 -23.01 0.66
CA SER A 694 28.99 -23.78 1.81
C SER A 694 28.29 -22.86 2.78
N VAL A 695 27.10 -23.26 3.24
CA VAL A 695 26.45 -22.62 4.38
C VAL A 695 27.31 -22.87 5.62
N LEU A 696 27.75 -21.80 6.28
CA LEU A 696 28.51 -21.86 7.53
C LEU A 696 27.59 -22.09 8.73
N TRP A 697 26.45 -21.40 8.75
CA TRP A 697 25.41 -21.54 9.75
C TRP A 697 24.09 -20.93 9.26
N ASP A 698 23.01 -21.34 9.93
CA ASP A 698 21.65 -20.79 9.85
C ASP A 698 21.19 -20.51 11.28
N THR A 699 20.60 -19.34 11.55
CA THR A 699 20.22 -18.96 12.92
C THR A 699 19.17 -19.88 13.52
N PHE A 700 18.21 -20.36 12.74
CA PHE A 700 17.21 -21.32 13.20
C PHE A 700 17.86 -22.66 13.53
N GLU A 701 18.58 -23.27 12.58
CA GLU A 701 19.21 -24.59 12.80
C GLU A 701 20.22 -24.58 13.96
N ALA A 702 20.91 -23.45 14.16
CA ALA A 702 21.91 -23.31 15.22
C ALA A 702 21.32 -23.10 16.63
N THR A 703 20.05 -22.70 16.75
CA THR A 703 19.46 -22.27 18.02
C THR A 703 18.15 -22.96 18.40
N HIS A 704 17.52 -23.67 17.45
CA HIS A 704 16.31 -24.45 17.70
C HIS A 704 16.53 -25.48 18.80
N GLN A 705 15.63 -25.50 19.77
CA GLN A 705 15.55 -26.53 20.80
C GLN A 705 14.36 -27.45 20.52
N ASP A 706 14.64 -28.59 19.90
CA ASP A 706 13.68 -29.68 19.71
C ASP A 706 13.39 -30.37 21.06
N LEU A 707 12.35 -29.88 21.75
CA LEU A 707 12.00 -30.27 23.11
C LEU A 707 11.41 -31.69 23.15
N ASN A 708 10.74 -32.11 22.09
CA ASN A 708 10.08 -33.41 22.00
C ASN A 708 10.86 -34.46 21.19
N LYS A 709 11.98 -34.06 20.55
CA LYS A 709 12.86 -34.88 19.73
C LYS A 709 12.19 -35.40 18.45
N SER A 710 11.29 -34.63 17.86
CA SER A 710 10.60 -35.00 16.62
C SER A 710 11.50 -34.85 15.39
N GLY A 711 12.60 -34.10 15.49
CA GLY A 711 13.44 -33.70 14.36
C GLY A 711 12.81 -32.60 13.49
N SER A 712 11.70 -32.03 13.94
CA SER A 712 11.00 -30.91 13.31
C SER A 712 10.80 -29.81 14.34
N TRP A 713 10.59 -28.58 13.89
CA TRP A 713 10.13 -27.54 14.81
C TRP A 713 8.64 -27.73 15.10
N ASP A 714 8.31 -27.68 16.38
CA ASP A 714 6.93 -27.65 16.86
C ASP A 714 6.57 -26.28 17.45
N GLN A 715 5.30 -25.90 17.35
CA GLN A 715 4.83 -24.62 17.86
C GLN A 715 5.14 -24.48 19.36
N GLY A 716 5.82 -23.38 19.71
CA GLY A 716 6.25 -23.09 21.08
C GLY A 716 7.67 -23.56 21.40
N GLU A 717 8.34 -24.26 20.49
CA GLU A 717 9.76 -24.56 20.63
C GLU A 717 10.62 -23.32 20.37
N PRO A 718 11.57 -23.00 21.27
CA PRO A 718 12.35 -21.78 21.16
C PRO A 718 13.42 -21.91 20.07
N TYR A 719 13.62 -20.83 19.33
CA TYR A 719 14.71 -20.60 18.40
C TYR A 719 14.94 -19.09 18.27
N LEU A 720 16.05 -18.70 17.66
CA LEU A 720 16.35 -17.31 17.34
C LEU A 720 15.70 -16.90 16.01
N SER A 721 14.49 -16.35 16.08
CA SER A 721 13.79 -15.77 14.92
C SER A 721 14.40 -14.42 14.56
N ILE A 722 15.18 -14.37 13.49
CA ILE A 722 15.77 -13.14 12.94
C ILE A 722 15.72 -13.24 11.43
N GLY A 723 15.49 -12.12 10.74
CA GLY A 723 15.37 -12.08 9.29
C GLY A 723 13.98 -12.49 8.84
N GLY A 724 13.89 -12.89 7.58
CA GLY A 724 12.62 -13.22 6.96
C GLY A 724 12.63 -13.11 5.45
N TRP A 725 11.69 -13.80 4.80
CA TRP A 725 11.61 -13.85 3.34
C TRP A 725 11.37 -12.49 2.68
N GLY A 726 10.65 -11.56 3.33
CA GLY A 726 10.44 -10.19 2.83
C GLY A 726 11.22 -9.12 3.60
N HIS A 727 12.10 -9.53 4.52
CA HIS A 727 12.91 -8.61 5.31
C HIS A 727 14.30 -8.49 4.70
N HIS A 728 14.72 -7.27 4.38
CA HIS A 728 16.03 -6.98 3.81
C HIS A 728 16.98 -6.37 4.87
N PRO A 729 17.94 -7.12 5.42
CA PRO A 729 18.88 -6.61 6.42
C PRO A 729 19.89 -5.60 5.84
N ILE A 730 20.69 -4.98 6.72
CA ILE A 730 21.88 -4.22 6.32
C ILE A 730 23.13 -4.83 6.94
N ALA A 731 24.16 -5.09 6.13
CA ALA A 731 25.48 -5.35 6.67
C ALA A 731 26.25 -4.05 6.80
N MET A 732 26.94 -3.77 7.89
CA MET A 732 27.78 -2.56 8.00
C MET A 732 29.20 -2.92 8.38
N ILE A 733 30.17 -2.13 7.92
CA ILE A 733 31.54 -2.23 8.39
C ILE A 733 31.75 -1.19 9.47
N ALA A 734 31.84 -1.66 10.71
CA ALA A 734 31.94 -0.84 11.89
C ALA A 734 33.26 -1.10 12.63
N SER A 735 34.15 -0.09 12.67
CA SER A 735 35.51 -0.20 13.23
C SER A 735 36.27 -1.46 12.74
N GLY A 736 36.20 -1.73 11.44
CA GLY A 736 36.89 -2.86 10.79
C GLY A 736 36.22 -4.24 10.99
N ASN A 737 35.09 -4.30 11.70
CA ASN A 737 34.33 -5.53 11.87
C ASN A 737 33.00 -5.45 11.09
N THR A 738 32.63 -6.54 10.44
CA THR A 738 31.31 -6.63 9.81
C THR A 738 30.24 -6.89 10.86
N ARG A 739 29.15 -6.13 10.79
CA ARG A 739 27.95 -6.26 11.62
C ARG A 739 26.76 -6.44 10.71
N LEU A 740 25.72 -7.09 11.20
CA LEU A 740 24.43 -7.17 10.51
C LEU A 740 23.38 -6.50 11.37
N ILE A 741 22.53 -5.69 10.75
CA ILE A 741 21.34 -5.13 11.35
C ILE A 741 20.15 -5.86 10.74
N ALA A 742 19.42 -6.63 11.56
CA ALA A 742 18.32 -7.47 11.12
C ALA A 742 17.19 -7.50 12.15
N GLY A 743 15.95 -7.53 11.67
CA GLY A 743 14.74 -7.54 12.48
C GLY A 743 14.33 -8.95 12.93
N THR A 744 13.53 -9.05 13.98
CA THR A 744 12.80 -10.26 14.38
C THR A 744 11.36 -10.15 13.92
N MET A 745 10.96 -10.99 12.95
CA MET A 745 9.57 -11.08 12.55
C MET A 745 8.75 -11.82 13.61
N SER A 746 7.57 -11.27 13.94
CA SER A 746 6.58 -11.99 14.71
C SER A 746 6.11 -13.24 13.97
N PRO A 747 5.64 -14.27 14.69
CA PRO A 747 4.78 -15.28 14.09
C PRO A 747 3.60 -14.58 13.40
N PRO A 748 3.22 -14.99 12.19
CA PRO A 748 2.12 -14.34 11.49
C PRO A 748 0.84 -14.67 12.26
N THR A 749 -0.06 -13.70 12.40
CA THR A 749 -1.38 -14.02 12.91
C THR A 749 -2.25 -14.53 11.77
N ALA A 750 -3.38 -15.19 12.09
CA ALA A 750 -4.30 -15.62 11.04
C ALA A 750 -4.88 -14.45 10.20
N PHE A 751 -4.73 -13.21 10.68
CA PHE A 751 -5.33 -12.00 10.13
C PHE A 751 -4.31 -10.99 9.60
N ASP A 752 -3.01 -11.19 9.89
CA ASP A 752 -1.92 -10.37 9.40
C ASP A 752 -0.70 -11.25 9.13
N PRO A 753 -0.52 -11.73 7.88
CA PRO A 753 0.65 -12.51 7.50
C PRO A 753 1.93 -11.65 7.36
N PHE A 754 1.84 -10.33 7.56
CA PHE A 754 2.83 -9.34 7.19
C PHE A 754 3.17 -8.37 8.32
N THR A 755 3.24 -8.86 9.55
CA THR A 755 3.52 -8.04 10.74
C THR A 755 4.88 -7.34 10.69
N HIS A 756 4.99 -6.15 11.30
CA HIS A 756 6.27 -5.49 11.57
C HIS A 756 7.23 -6.37 12.37
N ALA A 757 8.53 -6.10 12.23
CA ALA A 757 9.50 -6.68 13.14
C ALA A 757 9.32 -6.13 14.57
N GLU A 758 9.34 -7.02 15.57
CA GLU A 758 9.19 -6.66 16.99
C GLU A 758 10.45 -6.03 17.56
N SER A 759 11.60 -6.33 16.97
CA SER A 759 12.88 -5.82 17.40
C SER A 759 13.91 -5.79 16.29
N LEU A 760 14.86 -4.87 16.40
CA LEU A 760 16.01 -4.72 15.53
C LEU A 760 17.28 -5.09 16.29
N HIS A 761 18.09 -5.98 15.73
CA HIS A 761 19.31 -6.48 16.35
C HIS A 761 20.54 -5.99 15.61
N THR A 762 21.60 -5.68 16.36
CA THR A 762 22.96 -5.65 15.80
C THR A 762 23.68 -6.95 16.10
N ILE A 763 24.19 -7.60 15.06
CA ILE A 763 24.72 -8.96 15.11
C ILE A 763 26.21 -8.96 14.76
N ASP A 764 27.00 -9.73 15.53
CA ASP A 764 28.41 -9.99 15.24
C ASP A 764 28.57 -11.24 14.36
N LEU A 765 28.76 -11.05 13.05
CA LEU A 765 28.96 -12.13 12.10
C LEU A 765 30.28 -12.90 12.26
N SER A 766 31.16 -12.49 13.19
CA SER A 766 32.33 -13.30 13.59
C SER A 766 31.97 -14.40 14.60
N LYS A 767 30.77 -14.36 15.15
CA LYS A 767 30.28 -15.30 16.16
C LYS A 767 29.31 -16.31 15.55
N HIS A 768 29.23 -17.49 16.16
CA HIS A 768 28.22 -18.49 15.82
C HIS A 768 26.88 -18.09 16.48
N PRO A 769 25.70 -18.37 15.89
CA PRO A 769 24.41 -17.96 16.47
C PRO A 769 24.13 -18.43 17.90
N SER A 770 24.76 -19.53 18.34
CA SER A 770 24.66 -20.03 19.71
C SER A 770 25.60 -19.34 20.71
N ASP A 771 26.49 -18.45 20.27
CA ASP A 771 27.33 -17.64 21.14
C ASP A 771 26.48 -16.51 21.76
N PRO A 772 26.47 -16.33 23.10
CA PRO A 772 25.74 -15.22 23.74
C PRO A 772 26.15 -13.82 23.25
N ALA A 773 27.34 -13.68 22.66
CA ALA A 773 27.82 -12.42 22.07
C ALA A 773 27.45 -12.27 20.58
N PHE A 774 26.65 -13.18 20.01
CA PHE A 774 26.16 -13.07 18.63
C PHE A 774 25.29 -11.83 18.44
N ILE A 775 24.40 -11.55 19.40
CA ILE A 775 23.62 -10.31 19.45
C ILE A 775 24.36 -9.30 20.32
N ILE A 776 24.74 -8.18 19.72
CA ILE A 776 25.47 -7.10 20.39
C ILE A 776 24.49 -6.15 21.10
N SER A 777 23.43 -5.78 20.40
CA SER A 777 22.39 -4.87 20.91
C SER A 777 21.04 -5.22 20.28
N THR A 778 19.98 -4.93 21.02
CA THR A 778 18.59 -5.12 20.59
C THR A 778 17.83 -3.83 20.89
N GLN A 779 17.04 -3.36 19.93
CA GLN A 779 16.06 -2.30 20.12
C GLN A 779 14.67 -2.87 19.84
N SER A 780 13.79 -2.83 20.84
CA SER A 780 12.40 -3.25 20.68
C SER A 780 11.60 -2.21 19.88
N PHE A 781 10.48 -2.63 19.30
CA PHE A 781 9.52 -1.78 18.58
C PHE A 781 10.13 -1.03 17.39
N THR A 782 11.11 -1.64 16.73
CA THR A 782 11.76 -1.16 15.51
C THR A 782 12.13 -2.37 14.67
N GLY A 783 12.15 -2.29 13.34
CA GLY A 783 13.06 -3.19 12.63
C GLY A 783 12.67 -3.77 11.28
N THR A 784 11.72 -3.24 10.52
CA THR A 784 11.52 -3.74 9.16
C THR A 784 12.42 -3.02 8.14
N SER A 785 13.02 -3.81 7.23
CA SER A 785 13.96 -3.48 6.15
C SER A 785 14.68 -2.12 6.27
N PRO A 786 15.69 -2.00 7.17
CA PRO A 786 16.27 -0.72 7.53
C PRO A 786 17.08 -0.05 6.38
N ALA A 787 17.29 1.26 6.49
CA ALA A 787 18.34 2.03 5.80
C ALA A 787 19.42 2.46 6.79
N LEU A 788 20.66 2.62 6.33
CA LEU A 788 21.75 3.18 7.13
C LEU A 788 22.41 4.31 6.37
N PHE A 789 22.19 5.53 6.84
CA PHE A 789 22.74 6.73 6.22
C PHE A 789 23.26 7.69 7.30
N ASN A 790 24.42 8.31 7.04
CA ASN A 790 25.10 9.24 7.96
C ASN A 790 25.22 8.74 9.41
N GLY A 791 25.55 7.45 9.59
CA GLY A 791 25.71 6.83 10.92
C GLY A 791 24.40 6.60 11.69
N ARG A 792 23.25 6.78 11.04
CA ARG A 792 21.91 6.57 11.61
C ARG A 792 21.18 5.48 10.87
N VAL A 793 20.46 4.66 11.62
CA VAL A 793 19.64 3.58 11.11
C VAL A 793 18.20 4.07 11.09
N PHE A 794 17.56 3.98 9.94
CA PHE A 794 16.14 4.30 9.77
C PHE A 794 15.38 2.99 9.58
N SER A 795 14.26 2.83 10.26
CA SER A 795 13.44 1.63 10.15
C SER A 795 12.01 1.89 10.60
N THR A 796 11.06 1.17 10.00
CA THR A 796 9.64 1.24 10.35
C THR A 796 9.28 0.17 11.37
N SER A 797 8.15 0.41 12.05
CA SER A 797 7.56 -0.45 13.08
C SER A 797 6.08 -0.13 13.25
N SER A 798 5.40 -0.89 14.11
CA SER A 798 4.04 -0.57 14.56
C SER A 798 3.93 0.77 15.30
N GLU A 799 5.04 1.30 15.82
CA GLU A 799 5.09 2.61 16.51
C GLU A 799 5.43 3.77 15.57
N GLY A 800 5.74 3.49 14.29
CA GLY A 800 6.12 4.49 13.30
C GLY A 800 7.52 4.30 12.72
N LEU A 801 7.97 5.30 11.96
CA LEU A 801 9.31 5.43 11.40
C LEU A 801 10.25 5.95 12.49
N SER A 802 11.37 5.26 12.73
CA SER A 802 12.34 5.62 13.76
C SER A 802 13.72 5.87 13.18
N ALA A 803 14.44 6.83 13.77
CA ALA A 803 15.88 7.03 13.55
C ALA A 803 16.67 6.63 14.79
N LEU A 804 17.65 5.76 14.63
CA LEU A 804 18.51 5.26 15.70
C LEU A 804 19.96 5.64 15.42
N ASN A 805 20.63 6.24 16.39
CA ASN A 805 22.07 6.52 16.26
C ASN A 805 22.89 5.24 16.46
N LEU A 806 24.03 5.16 15.77
CA LEU A 806 25.02 4.12 16.05
C LEU A 806 26.07 4.63 17.05
N ILE A 807 26.16 3.97 18.21
CA ILE A 807 27.09 4.34 19.29
C ILE A 807 28.23 3.32 19.46
N ASN A 808 29.30 3.76 20.11
CA ASN A 808 30.41 2.91 20.55
C ASN A 808 30.39 2.82 22.07
N ASN A 809 30.10 1.64 22.63
CA ASN A 809 30.09 1.41 24.08
C ASN A 809 31.50 1.26 24.71
N THR A 810 32.56 1.56 23.96
CA THR A 810 33.87 1.75 24.59
C THR A 810 33.86 3.15 25.21
N PRO A 811 34.14 3.31 26.53
CA PRO A 811 34.30 4.64 27.11
C PRO A 811 35.28 5.43 26.22
N PRO A 812 35.03 6.71 25.93
CA PRO A 812 35.97 7.50 25.15
C PRO A 812 37.32 7.41 25.86
N GLN A 813 38.25 6.66 25.27
CA GLN A 813 39.64 6.68 25.72
C GLN A 813 40.05 8.16 25.61
N PRO A 814 40.57 8.77 26.68
CA PRO A 814 40.99 10.16 26.61
C PRO A 814 41.87 10.34 25.38
N ILE A 815 41.49 11.27 24.50
CA ILE A 815 42.18 11.61 23.24
C ILE A 815 43.70 11.80 23.45
N THR A 816 44.14 12.02 24.68
CA THR A 816 45.54 12.07 25.12
C THR A 816 46.33 10.76 25.02
N GLN A 817 45.72 9.57 24.93
CA GLN A 817 46.48 8.30 24.84
C GLN A 817 46.77 7.85 23.40
N GLN A 818 45.84 8.04 22.45
CA GLN A 818 46.09 7.75 21.03
C GLN A 818 47.03 8.77 20.38
N LEU A 819 46.96 10.05 20.78
CA LEU A 819 47.93 11.06 20.33
C LEU A 819 49.35 10.84 20.90
N ARG A 820 49.49 10.27 22.10
CA ARG A 820 50.83 9.92 22.65
C ARG A 820 51.47 8.75 21.90
N ALA A 821 50.70 7.73 21.51
CA ALA A 821 51.23 6.63 20.71
C ALA A 821 51.70 7.06 19.31
N ILE A 822 51.07 8.09 18.72
CA ILE A 822 51.46 8.63 17.40
C ILE A 822 52.61 9.65 17.51
N ILE A 823 52.76 10.33 18.66
CA ILE A 823 53.84 11.30 18.90
C ILE A 823 55.14 10.61 19.35
N ASP A 824 55.07 9.52 20.12
CA ASP A 824 56.26 8.84 20.65
C ASP A 824 56.99 7.94 19.61
N ASP A 825 56.39 7.66 18.45
CA ASP A 825 57.01 6.82 17.40
C ASP A 825 57.75 7.62 16.31
N ARG A 826 57.84 8.95 16.44
CA ARG A 826 58.71 9.78 15.58
C ARG A 826 60.13 9.82 16.11
N LYS A 827 60.91 8.76 15.87
CA LYS A 827 62.38 8.87 15.89
C LYS A 827 62.84 9.88 14.84
N PRO A 828 63.64 10.91 15.19
CA PRO A 828 64.16 11.85 14.21
C PRO A 828 65.22 11.16 13.35
N VAL A 829 64.97 11.06 12.05
CA VAL A 829 65.96 10.66 11.05
C VAL A 829 66.93 11.83 10.86
N SER A 830 68.06 11.79 11.57
CA SER A 830 69.20 12.68 11.31
C SER A 830 70.29 11.95 10.53
N SER A 831 70.66 12.55 9.39
CA SER A 831 71.92 12.41 8.65
C SER A 831 72.13 11.16 7.79
N LEU A 832 71.90 11.32 6.48
CA LEU A 832 72.74 10.72 5.46
C LEU A 832 73.48 11.84 4.74
N LYS A 833 74.80 11.89 4.95
CA LYS A 833 75.74 12.72 4.17
C LYS A 833 75.90 12.14 2.76
N PRO A 834 76.10 12.97 1.73
CA PRO A 834 76.50 12.50 0.41
C PRO A 834 78.03 12.40 0.30
N THR A 835 78.53 11.33 -0.31
CA THR A 835 79.92 11.19 -0.79
C THR A 835 80.02 9.99 -1.73
N PRO A 836 80.97 9.99 -2.67
CA PRO A 836 81.13 10.87 -3.83
C PRO A 836 80.57 10.24 -5.12
#